data_AF-A0A344WJ66-F1
#
_entry.id   AF-A0A344WJ66-F1
#
_cell.length_a   1.000
_cell.length_b   1.000
_cell.length_c   1.000
_cell.angle_alpha   90.00
_cell.angle_beta   90.00
_cell.angle_gamma   90.00
#
_symmetry.space_group_name_H-M   'P 1'
#
loop_
_entity.id
_entity.type
_entity.pdbx_description
1 polymer ?
#
loop_
_entity_poly.entity_id
_entity_poly.type
_entity_poly.pdbx_seq_one_letter_code
_entity_poly.pdbx_strand_id
1 'polypeptide(L)'
;MGRQGTAASRGSYKQFRAEWSWSATAIFCGLALAATGAFLLAAPFFPDVAPANVRADWLALATLITGLFTANMARMLQIWGRLGPALSKAPIKRRPDDHALVHRGFRELFYWLIVALAALTAVAYLSTLHSIQLWPDIALVDSTMAATTPLPIIVFLGTLALAFLPAAGATYLYARTELSHRALLPGPPGKLFRSDAVSPASFWVSFALVGLIVLLANWAAGARDAGSALSGVLTFWITFFVIALFVTFIFVPHISRFFVGQQERRAAQGKILAGGAPPLEAPAVFVSWLDSGLVRLVAPLSGATQKGLPHLLVIFILLPLTALGFVLAAPWGLVPIAIGMLLVAALGRRWAWIEEDRETASRLLKTDAREIQIGFDNDLKDEALLGYAFLFVLVPLSLHQLWGWQRDAFEPVEGADVSNAFFAWLSFFGAELAKAVPFVDWWEIYQVDLKRPIEPSETSALGKHLTFLSRAMVDLVIMAALFQAIGIWQRNRTQQRLYDAGQIDAFDPFLEEQFFKEGMQSAGSAFIPSLKFEERVQKHLERRSVLGLPETPYNERRLTDLLDHPEEEVRAGAEWMVTMFDVIVGKPTRKLELLADRWDGSWTSSQSANGRPRRDYLHTNAEWRRLQKPRIEGVLEELLGADRETGPKNLSDMDILNLMRLLKHCGDYAEFHYVRTEIVELLAQTTAPLAFWALVAQTCPPRDSKFTRWTSEVHKRFGVTVTADSGAYSPPYFGIQDERALCYAAIAEHALTYGVSGSMPKEICEYLDLMRRIEAKTKARPAAKDAYKRLGCSNEGGCDPFCPEETDLVEIEEEEPVN
;
A
#
# COMPACT_ATOMS: atom_id res chain seq x y z
N MET A 1 -22.34 25.06 61.06
CA MET A 1 -23.37 25.66 60.19
C MET A 1 -22.78 26.89 59.51
N GLY A 2 -22.82 26.94 58.17
CA GLY A 2 -22.56 28.10 57.31
C GLY A 2 -21.08 28.40 57.04
N ARG A 3 -20.56 28.57 55.82
CA ARG A 3 -21.12 28.58 54.46
C ARG A 3 -19.92 28.43 53.50
N GLN A 4 -20.00 27.55 52.51
CA GLN A 4 -19.02 27.46 51.40
C GLN A 4 -19.13 28.72 50.53
N GLY A 5 -17.98 29.33 50.22
CA GLY A 5 -17.81 30.37 49.21
C GLY A 5 -16.80 29.88 48.18
N THR A 6 -17.27 29.73 46.96
CA THR A 6 -16.65 29.13 45.78
C THR A 6 -15.32 29.78 45.36
N ALA A 7 -14.24 29.00 45.39
CA ALA A 7 -13.00 29.27 44.68
C ALA A 7 -13.16 28.90 43.19
N ALA A 8 -13.96 29.68 42.46
CA ALA A 8 -14.04 29.63 41.00
C ALA A 8 -13.84 31.04 40.46
N SER A 9 -12.64 31.36 39.96
CA SER A 9 -12.43 32.39 38.91
C SER A 9 -10.97 32.78 38.65
N ARG A 10 -9.95 32.30 39.40
CA ARG A 10 -8.55 32.73 39.17
C ARG A 10 -7.63 31.72 38.50
N GLY A 11 -8.09 30.49 38.24
CA GLY A 11 -7.30 29.47 37.51
C GLY A 11 -7.44 29.49 35.99
N SER A 12 -8.51 30.10 35.44
CA SER A 12 -8.87 29.88 34.02
C SER A 12 -8.02 30.65 33.02
N TYR A 13 -7.48 31.83 33.34
CA TYR A 13 -6.87 32.70 32.32
C TYR A 13 -5.38 32.43 32.06
N LYS A 14 -4.64 32.00 33.09
CA LYS A 14 -3.20 31.69 32.95
C LYS A 14 -2.95 30.34 32.29
N GLN A 15 -3.81 29.35 32.53
CA GLN A 15 -3.74 28.03 31.89
C GLN A 15 -4.14 28.11 30.41
N PHE A 16 -5.13 28.95 30.07
CA PHE A 16 -5.56 29.22 28.69
C PHE A 16 -4.47 29.90 27.83
N ARG A 17 -3.58 30.70 28.45
CA ARG A 17 -2.49 31.39 27.75
C ARG A 17 -1.26 30.52 27.50
N ALA A 18 -1.07 29.44 28.28
CA ALA A 18 0.08 28.54 28.16
C ALA A 18 -0.05 27.55 26.98
N GLU A 19 -1.28 27.28 26.51
CA GLU A 19 -1.56 26.39 25.36
C GLU A 19 -2.00 27.17 24.10
N TRP A 20 -2.02 28.50 24.15
CA TRP A 20 -2.48 29.34 23.03
C TRP A 20 -1.43 29.39 21.92
N SER A 21 -1.58 28.52 20.92
CA SER A 21 -0.74 28.53 19.72
C SER A 21 -1.19 29.59 18.71
N TRP A 22 -0.28 30.03 17.81
CA TRP A 22 -0.62 30.91 16.67
C TRP A 22 -1.78 30.38 15.81
N SER A 23 -1.89 29.05 15.70
CA SER A 23 -3.01 28.40 14.99
C SER A 23 -4.35 28.61 15.69
N ALA A 24 -4.40 28.62 17.03
CA ALA A 24 -5.61 28.91 17.79
C ALA A 24 -6.04 30.38 17.64
N THR A 25 -5.10 31.31 17.57
CA THR A 25 -5.37 32.73 17.26
C THR A 25 -5.97 32.87 15.86
N ALA A 26 -5.39 32.20 14.86
CA ALA A 26 -5.90 32.24 13.48
C ALA A 26 -7.30 31.62 13.37
N ILE A 27 -7.59 30.54 14.10
CA ILE A 27 -8.93 29.96 14.18
C ILE A 27 -9.92 30.95 14.80
N PHE A 28 -9.59 31.53 15.95
CA PHE A 28 -10.48 32.48 16.63
C PHE A 28 -10.75 33.74 15.78
N CYS A 29 -9.70 34.32 15.19
CA CYS A 29 -9.84 35.47 14.30
C CYS A 29 -10.65 35.12 13.04
N GLY A 30 -10.41 33.94 12.44
CA GLY A 30 -11.17 33.45 11.31
C GLY A 30 -12.65 33.23 11.63
N LEU A 31 -12.96 32.58 12.76
CA LEU A 31 -14.33 32.36 13.22
C LEU A 31 -15.02 33.66 13.62
N ALA A 32 -14.32 34.62 14.22
CA ALA A 32 -14.87 35.93 14.53
C ALA A 32 -15.19 36.72 13.25
N LEU A 33 -14.30 36.68 12.25
CA LEU A 33 -14.54 37.27 10.93
C LEU A 33 -15.73 36.60 10.23
N ALA A 34 -15.85 35.27 10.34
CA ALA A 34 -16.96 34.50 9.81
C ALA A 34 -18.29 34.83 10.50
N ALA A 35 -18.30 34.88 11.83
CA ALA A 35 -19.47 35.26 12.62
C ALA A 35 -19.92 36.69 12.31
N THR A 36 -18.99 37.61 12.08
CA THR A 36 -19.29 38.99 11.65
C THR A 36 -19.98 38.97 10.28
N GLY A 37 -19.46 38.22 9.31
CA GLY A 37 -20.09 38.06 8.00
C GLY A 37 -21.47 37.39 8.06
N ALA A 38 -21.62 36.34 8.86
CA ALA A 38 -22.90 35.66 9.08
C ALA A 38 -23.93 36.57 9.75
N PHE A 39 -23.53 37.37 10.74
CA PHE A 39 -24.40 38.33 11.39
C PHE A 39 -24.89 39.41 10.42
N LEU A 40 -24.00 39.92 9.56
CA LEU A 40 -24.37 40.87 8.51
C LEU A 40 -25.34 40.26 7.49
N LEU A 41 -25.15 38.98 7.11
CA LEU A 41 -26.08 38.26 6.23
C LEU A 41 -27.42 37.91 6.89
N ALA A 42 -27.42 37.72 8.22
CA ALA A 42 -28.62 37.42 9.01
C ALA A 42 -29.38 38.69 9.45
N ALA A 43 -28.74 39.85 9.37
CA ALA A 43 -29.31 41.15 9.75
C ALA A 43 -30.70 41.45 9.13
N PRO A 44 -31.00 41.08 7.87
CA PRO A 44 -32.32 41.28 7.26
C PRO A 44 -33.46 40.46 7.89
N PHE A 45 -33.16 39.46 8.71
CA PHE A 45 -34.17 38.61 9.37
C PHE A 45 -34.65 39.17 10.72
N PHE A 46 -34.08 40.28 11.21
CA PHE A 46 -34.51 40.88 12.47
C PHE A 46 -35.67 41.88 12.28
N PRO A 47 -36.70 41.82 13.13
CA PRO A 47 -37.94 42.58 12.95
C PRO A 47 -37.80 44.12 13.02
N ASP A 48 -36.69 44.64 13.57
CA ASP A 48 -36.48 46.08 13.82
C ASP A 48 -35.46 46.74 12.88
N VAL A 49 -34.99 46.06 11.83
CA VAL A 49 -33.93 46.56 10.94
C VAL A 49 -34.54 46.99 9.61
N ALA A 50 -34.49 48.29 9.29
CA ALA A 50 -34.95 48.80 8.00
C ALA A 50 -34.05 48.25 6.86
N PRO A 51 -34.61 47.52 5.87
CA PRO A 51 -33.82 46.84 4.82
C PRO A 51 -32.97 47.79 3.96
N ALA A 52 -33.33 49.08 3.91
CA ALA A 52 -32.59 50.11 3.16
C ALA A 52 -31.25 50.53 3.81
N ASN A 53 -31.02 50.24 5.10
CA ASN A 53 -29.86 50.73 5.85
C ASN A 53 -28.74 49.69 6.04
N VAL A 54 -28.95 48.45 5.60
CA VAL A 54 -27.96 47.37 5.72
C VAL A 54 -27.62 46.86 4.33
N ARG A 55 -26.60 47.46 3.69
CA ARG A 55 -25.95 46.91 2.50
C ARG A 55 -25.12 45.69 2.90
N ALA A 56 -25.78 44.54 3.09
CA ALA A 56 -25.13 43.27 3.39
C ALA A 56 -24.93 42.44 2.12
N ASP A 57 -24.16 42.96 1.15
CA ASP A 57 -24.12 42.30 -0.16
C ASP A 57 -22.82 41.52 -0.38
N TRP A 58 -21.66 42.18 -0.49
CA TRP A 58 -20.40 41.49 -0.86
C TRP A 58 -19.38 41.42 0.25
N LEU A 59 -19.29 42.46 1.08
CA LEU A 59 -18.35 42.49 2.20
C LEU A 59 -18.72 41.44 3.26
N ALA A 60 -20.02 41.24 3.50
CA ALA A 60 -20.54 40.24 4.42
C ALA A 60 -20.25 38.81 3.93
N LEU A 61 -20.46 38.53 2.64
CA LEU A 61 -20.10 37.26 2.03
C LEU A 61 -18.58 37.04 2.05
N ALA A 62 -17.79 38.02 1.62
CA ALA A 62 -16.32 37.95 1.60
C ALA A 62 -15.72 37.72 3.00
N THR A 63 -16.25 38.40 4.02
CA THR A 63 -15.84 38.20 5.42
C THR A 63 -16.26 36.82 5.95
N LEU A 64 -17.44 36.33 5.58
CA LEU A 64 -17.84 34.96 5.91
C LEU A 64 -16.88 33.93 5.32
N ILE A 65 -16.62 34.02 4.00
CA ILE A 65 -15.78 33.08 3.26
C ILE A 65 -14.34 33.11 3.76
N THR A 66 -13.75 34.31 3.85
CA THR A 66 -12.35 34.47 4.26
C THR A 66 -12.15 34.01 5.69
N GLY A 67 -13.15 34.24 6.56
CA GLY A 67 -13.13 33.82 7.95
C GLY A 67 -13.18 32.30 8.10
N LEU A 68 -14.14 31.65 7.42
CA LEU A 68 -14.27 30.19 7.41
C LEU A 68 -13.05 29.51 6.77
N PHE A 69 -12.55 30.05 5.66
CA PHE A 69 -11.34 29.56 5.01
C PHE A 69 -10.13 29.63 5.92
N THR A 70 -9.89 30.78 6.54
CA THR A 70 -8.74 30.99 7.44
C THR A 70 -8.81 30.07 8.65
N ALA A 71 -10.01 29.92 9.24
CA ALA A 71 -10.23 29.01 10.36
C ALA A 71 -10.00 27.54 9.97
N ASN A 72 -10.55 27.10 8.83
CA ASN A 72 -10.38 25.72 8.36
C ASN A 72 -8.94 25.41 7.96
N MET A 73 -8.22 26.35 7.33
CA MET A 73 -6.82 26.18 6.98
C MET A 73 -5.93 26.10 8.22
N ALA A 74 -6.15 26.98 9.20
CA ALA A 74 -5.45 26.94 10.48
C ALA A 74 -5.74 25.63 11.25
N ARG A 75 -6.99 25.14 11.20
CA ARG A 75 -7.36 23.86 11.79
C ARG A 75 -6.72 22.68 11.09
N MET A 76 -6.63 22.69 9.76
CA MET A 76 -5.92 21.68 8.97
C MET A 76 -4.45 21.59 9.39
N LEU A 77 -3.76 22.74 9.53
CA LEU A 77 -2.37 22.78 10.01
C LEU A 77 -2.23 22.27 11.44
N GLN A 78 -3.18 22.58 12.33
CA GLN A 78 -3.18 22.12 13.72
C GLN A 78 -3.33 20.59 13.82
N ILE A 79 -4.25 20.01 13.04
CA ILE A 79 -4.44 18.56 12.95
C ILE A 79 -3.16 17.93 12.39
N TRP A 80 -2.63 18.49 11.29
CA TRP A 80 -1.42 17.98 10.65
C TRP A 80 -0.20 17.99 11.57
N GLY A 81 0.00 19.06 12.35
CA GLY A 81 1.13 19.18 13.27
C GLY A 81 1.19 18.04 14.30
N ARG A 82 0.05 17.43 14.65
CA ARG A 82 -0.02 16.25 15.51
C ARG A 82 0.01 14.94 14.72
N LEU A 83 -0.70 14.90 13.58
CA LEU A 83 -0.88 13.68 12.79
C LEU A 83 0.41 13.28 12.04
N GLY A 84 1.15 14.24 11.48
CA GLY A 84 2.38 13.97 10.72
C GLY A 84 3.42 13.15 11.50
N PRO A 85 3.77 13.53 12.74
CA PRO A 85 4.66 12.75 13.61
C PRO A 85 4.11 11.39 14.05
N ALA A 86 2.79 11.21 14.11
CA ALA A 86 2.19 9.91 14.41
C ALA A 86 2.24 8.98 13.19
N LEU A 87 1.98 9.53 11.99
CA LEU A 87 2.09 8.83 10.73
C LEU A 87 3.53 8.42 10.45
N SER A 88 4.53 9.23 10.82
CA SER A 88 5.97 8.94 10.67
C SER A 88 6.46 7.71 11.46
N LYS A 89 5.65 7.16 12.37
CA LYS A 89 5.95 5.93 13.11
C LYS A 89 5.32 4.72 12.41
N ALA A 90 6.05 3.61 12.38
CA ALA A 90 5.53 2.32 11.94
C ALA A 90 4.28 1.93 12.76
N PRO A 91 3.24 1.31 12.16
CA PRO A 91 1.97 1.03 12.83
C PRO A 91 2.10 0.37 14.21
N ILE A 92 2.97 -0.64 14.35
CA ILE A 92 3.19 -1.41 15.59
C ILE A 92 3.82 -0.57 16.70
N LYS A 93 4.62 0.44 16.34
CA LYS A 93 5.35 1.29 17.29
C LYS A 93 4.52 2.49 17.75
N ARG A 94 3.27 2.62 17.28
CA ARG A 94 2.39 3.72 17.64
C ARG A 94 1.83 3.48 19.05
N ARG A 95 1.74 4.55 19.83
CA ARG A 95 1.05 4.52 21.12
C ARG A 95 -0.47 4.44 20.89
N PRO A 96 -1.27 4.00 21.87
CA PRO A 96 -2.73 4.00 21.75
C PRO A 96 -3.30 5.36 21.31
N ASP A 97 -2.74 6.45 21.83
CA ASP A 97 -3.13 7.82 21.44
C ASP A 97 -2.79 8.13 19.98
N ASP A 98 -1.65 7.66 19.48
CA ASP A 98 -1.24 7.81 18.07
C ASP A 98 -2.16 6.99 17.15
N HIS A 99 -2.57 5.78 17.58
CA HIS A 99 -3.55 4.97 16.85
C HIS A 99 -4.91 5.67 16.77
N ALA A 100 -5.40 6.20 17.89
CA ALA A 100 -6.66 6.95 17.92
C ALA A 100 -6.59 8.22 17.04
N LEU A 101 -5.44 8.91 17.03
CA LEU A 101 -5.22 10.09 16.19
C LEU A 101 -5.22 9.73 14.70
N VAL A 102 -4.50 8.68 14.30
CA VAL A 102 -4.46 8.21 12.90
C VAL A 102 -5.84 7.71 12.47
N HIS A 103 -6.57 7.02 13.34
CA HIS A 103 -7.92 6.54 13.06
C HIS A 103 -8.93 7.69 12.88
N ARG A 104 -8.79 8.78 13.67
CA ARG A 104 -9.58 10.01 13.47
C ARG A 104 -9.21 10.73 12.18
N GLY A 105 -7.94 10.64 11.77
CA GLY A 105 -7.44 11.18 10.51
C GLY A 105 -7.82 12.65 10.32
N PHE A 106 -8.42 12.96 9.17
CA PHE A 106 -8.91 14.30 8.82
C PHE A 106 -10.44 14.41 8.85
N ARG A 107 -11.15 13.48 9.49
CA ARG A 107 -12.63 13.44 9.52
C ARG A 107 -13.27 14.78 9.90
N GLU A 108 -12.66 15.49 10.85
CA GLU A 108 -13.14 16.81 11.26
C GLU A 108 -13.19 17.81 10.10
N LEU A 109 -12.18 17.82 9.21
CA LEU A 109 -12.17 18.69 8.04
C LEU A 109 -13.28 18.33 7.05
N PHE A 110 -13.62 17.05 6.93
CA PHE A 110 -14.74 16.61 6.09
C PHE A 110 -16.08 17.03 6.68
N TYR A 111 -16.25 17.04 8.00
CA TYR A 111 -17.46 17.61 8.61
C TYR A 111 -17.58 19.12 8.34
N TRP A 112 -16.48 19.87 8.43
CA TRP A 112 -16.47 21.28 8.05
C TRP A 112 -16.80 21.50 6.57
N LEU A 113 -16.29 20.64 5.68
CA LEU A 113 -16.63 20.65 4.26
C LEU A 113 -18.12 20.40 4.04
N ILE A 114 -18.69 19.37 4.68
CA ILE A 114 -20.13 19.05 4.58
C ILE A 114 -20.98 20.23 5.07
N VAL A 115 -20.64 20.83 6.20
CA VAL A 115 -21.34 22.00 6.74
C VAL A 115 -21.23 23.19 5.78
N ALA A 116 -20.05 23.43 5.19
CA ALA A 116 -19.86 24.50 4.22
C ALA A 116 -20.69 24.26 2.94
N LEU A 117 -20.69 23.03 2.40
CA LEU A 117 -21.48 22.67 1.22
C LEU A 117 -22.98 22.77 1.50
N ALA A 118 -23.44 22.31 2.66
CA ALA A 118 -24.84 22.43 3.07
C ALA A 118 -25.26 23.91 3.24
N ALA A 119 -24.40 24.74 3.83
CA ALA A 119 -24.64 26.17 3.97
C ALA A 119 -24.71 26.87 2.60
N LEU A 120 -23.78 26.57 1.69
CA LEU A 120 -23.82 27.10 0.30
C LEU A 120 -25.09 26.66 -0.42
N THR A 121 -25.51 25.41 -0.24
CA THR A 121 -26.75 24.87 -0.81
C THR A 121 -27.98 25.60 -0.24
N ALA A 122 -28.01 25.83 1.07
CA ALA A 122 -29.09 26.57 1.72
C ALA A 122 -29.15 28.03 1.23
N VAL A 123 -28.02 28.71 1.07
CA VAL A 123 -27.94 30.08 0.52
C VAL A 123 -28.48 30.10 -0.92
N ALA A 124 -28.06 29.15 -1.76
CA ALA A 124 -28.55 29.03 -3.13
C ALA A 124 -30.07 28.78 -3.14
N TYR A 125 -30.58 27.86 -2.31
CA TYR A 125 -32.01 27.56 -2.25
C TYR A 125 -32.85 28.72 -1.72
N LEU A 126 -32.40 29.40 -0.66
CA LEU A 126 -33.11 30.57 -0.11
C LEU A 126 -33.19 31.71 -1.14
N SER A 127 -32.20 31.84 -2.03
CA SER A 127 -32.25 32.81 -3.13
C SER A 127 -33.31 32.49 -4.21
N THR A 128 -33.88 31.28 -4.23
CA THR A 128 -34.96 30.88 -5.17
C THR A 128 -36.37 31.30 -4.70
N LEU A 129 -36.55 31.56 -3.40
CA LEU A 129 -37.87 31.74 -2.80
C LEU A 129 -38.42 33.15 -3.11
N HIS A 130 -39.32 33.22 -4.08
CA HIS A 130 -39.94 34.46 -4.57
C HIS A 130 -40.72 35.25 -3.50
N SER A 131 -41.18 34.60 -2.43
CA SER A 131 -41.91 35.23 -1.32
C SER A 131 -41.01 36.03 -0.36
N ILE A 132 -39.69 35.86 -0.44
CA ILE A 132 -38.72 36.51 0.44
C ILE A 132 -37.56 37.00 -0.43
N GLN A 133 -37.74 38.12 -1.14
CA GLN A 133 -36.66 38.82 -1.87
C GLN A 133 -35.65 39.45 -0.87
N LEU A 134 -34.91 38.60 -0.16
CA LEU A 134 -33.93 38.98 0.86
C LEU A 134 -32.73 39.70 0.25
N TRP A 135 -32.32 39.28 -0.96
CA TRP A 135 -31.15 39.79 -1.67
C TRP A 135 -31.44 39.97 -3.17
N PRO A 136 -32.12 41.06 -3.56
CA PRO A 136 -32.48 41.30 -4.96
C PRO A 136 -31.25 41.39 -5.89
N ASP A 137 -30.08 41.73 -5.36
CA ASP A 137 -28.83 41.88 -6.13
C ASP A 137 -28.02 40.58 -6.28
N ILE A 138 -28.39 39.50 -5.58
CA ILE A 138 -27.68 38.22 -5.59
C ILE A 138 -28.41 37.24 -6.53
N ALA A 139 -28.24 37.45 -7.83
CA ALA A 139 -28.88 36.68 -8.90
C ALA A 139 -28.22 35.30 -9.13
N LEU A 140 -28.36 34.37 -8.18
CA LEU A 140 -27.76 33.02 -8.29
C LEU A 140 -28.59 32.02 -9.11
N VAL A 141 -29.89 32.31 -9.30
CA VAL A 141 -30.89 31.37 -9.84
C VAL A 141 -31.45 31.85 -11.18
N ASP A 142 -31.59 33.17 -11.36
CA ASP A 142 -32.15 33.72 -12.60
C ASP A 142 -31.08 33.76 -13.71
N SER A 143 -31.28 32.92 -14.72
CA SER A 143 -30.43 32.82 -15.92
C SER A 143 -30.25 34.15 -16.67
N THR A 144 -31.24 35.05 -16.64
CA THR A 144 -31.19 36.32 -17.37
C THR A 144 -30.35 37.35 -16.63
N MET A 145 -30.56 37.49 -15.32
CA MET A 145 -29.75 38.35 -14.45
C MET A 145 -28.30 37.85 -14.34
N ALA A 146 -28.11 36.53 -14.20
CA ALA A 146 -26.79 35.88 -14.16
C ALA A 146 -25.92 36.17 -15.40
N ALA A 147 -26.53 36.29 -16.57
CA ALA A 147 -25.84 36.63 -17.81
C ALA A 147 -25.41 38.11 -17.85
N THR A 148 -26.17 38.99 -17.21
CA THR A 148 -25.90 40.45 -17.18
C THR A 148 -24.91 40.86 -16.08
N THR A 149 -24.91 40.18 -14.94
CA THR A 149 -24.01 40.43 -13.81
C THR A 149 -23.44 39.09 -13.30
N PRO A 150 -22.32 38.58 -13.87
CA PRO A 150 -21.80 37.25 -13.54
C PRO A 150 -20.99 37.20 -12.23
N LEU A 151 -20.58 38.37 -11.69
CA LEU A 151 -19.72 38.47 -10.51
C LEU A 151 -20.26 37.72 -9.27
N PRO A 152 -21.57 37.76 -8.92
CA PRO A 152 -22.18 36.98 -7.85
C PRO A 152 -21.90 35.48 -7.95
N ILE A 153 -22.12 34.92 -9.14
CA ILE A 153 -21.99 33.49 -9.38
C ILE A 153 -20.51 33.10 -9.41
N ILE A 154 -19.64 33.93 -9.99
CA ILE A 154 -18.19 33.69 -9.97
C ILE A 154 -17.66 33.67 -8.54
N VAL A 155 -18.07 34.63 -7.70
CA VAL A 155 -17.70 34.66 -6.28
C VAL A 155 -18.23 33.40 -5.59
N PHE A 156 -19.50 33.03 -5.79
CA PHE A 156 -20.10 31.83 -5.24
C PHE A 156 -19.35 30.54 -5.64
N LEU A 157 -18.98 30.38 -6.90
CA LEU A 157 -18.19 29.25 -7.38
C LEU A 157 -16.76 29.28 -6.81
N GLY A 158 -16.19 30.47 -6.64
CA GLY A 158 -14.92 30.67 -5.93
C GLY A 158 -15.00 30.20 -4.48
N THR A 159 -16.11 30.46 -3.77
CA THR A 159 -16.31 29.96 -2.39
C THR A 159 -16.42 28.44 -2.35
N LEU A 160 -17.14 27.87 -3.30
CA LEU A 160 -17.28 26.43 -3.46
C LEU A 160 -15.90 25.79 -3.64
N ALA A 161 -15.08 26.32 -4.54
CA ALA A 161 -13.71 25.84 -4.75
C ALA A 161 -12.82 26.01 -3.50
N LEU A 162 -12.91 27.16 -2.82
CA LEU A 162 -12.16 27.41 -1.58
C LEU A 162 -12.56 26.48 -0.43
N ALA A 163 -13.80 25.98 -0.39
CA ALA A 163 -14.26 25.04 0.63
C ALA A 163 -13.50 23.70 0.56
N PHE A 164 -13.12 23.24 -0.63
CA PHE A 164 -12.35 22.00 -0.81
C PHE A 164 -10.85 22.15 -0.48
N LEU A 165 -10.32 23.37 -0.47
CA LEU A 165 -8.89 23.62 -0.42
C LEU A 165 -8.19 23.13 0.87
N PRO A 166 -8.78 23.26 2.08
CA PRO A 166 -8.22 22.65 3.30
C PRO A 166 -8.17 21.12 3.24
N ALA A 167 -9.20 20.47 2.69
CA ALA A 167 -9.22 19.02 2.50
C ALA A 167 -8.19 18.58 1.43
N ALA A 168 -8.03 19.36 0.35
CA ALA A 168 -7.01 19.12 -0.67
C ALA A 168 -5.59 19.28 -0.12
N GLY A 169 -5.35 20.28 0.72
CA GLY A 169 -4.08 20.46 1.43
C GLY A 169 -3.75 19.27 2.34
N ALA A 170 -4.73 18.81 3.13
CA ALA A 170 -4.57 17.66 4.01
C ALA A 170 -4.26 16.36 3.25
N THR A 171 -4.99 16.08 2.17
CA THR A 171 -4.78 14.88 1.33
C THR A 171 -3.43 14.90 0.62
N TYR A 172 -3.00 16.07 0.12
CA TYR A 172 -1.66 16.25 -0.44
C TYR A 172 -0.55 15.96 0.58
N LEU A 173 -0.67 16.52 1.79
CA LEU A 173 0.28 16.30 2.87
C LEU A 173 0.35 14.81 3.27
N TYR A 174 -0.81 14.16 3.40
CA TYR A 174 -0.92 12.73 3.69
C TYR A 174 -0.21 11.87 2.63
N ALA A 175 -0.56 12.07 1.34
CA ALA A 175 0.02 11.33 0.23
C ALA A 175 1.55 11.51 0.15
N ARG A 176 2.05 12.71 0.46
CA ARG A 176 3.49 12.98 0.50
C ARG A 176 4.18 12.22 1.64
N THR A 177 3.60 12.19 2.84
CA THR A 177 4.20 11.43 3.96
C THR A 177 4.19 9.93 3.75
N GLU A 178 3.12 9.41 3.14
CA GLU A 178 3.01 7.99 2.82
C GLU A 178 4.10 7.56 1.83
N LEU A 179 4.38 8.37 0.81
CA LEU A 179 5.46 8.12 -0.14
C LEU A 179 6.85 8.22 0.50
N SER A 180 7.06 9.16 1.42
CA SER A 180 8.33 9.27 2.16
C SER A 180 8.64 8.04 3.00
N HIS A 181 7.61 7.38 3.55
CA HIS A 181 7.78 6.10 4.24
C HIS A 181 8.20 4.97 3.32
N ARG A 182 7.56 4.87 2.16
CA ARG A 182 7.89 3.84 1.17
C ARG A 182 9.27 4.03 0.56
N ALA A 183 9.84 5.24 0.62
CA ALA A 183 11.22 5.50 0.17
C ALA A 183 12.30 4.81 1.02
N LEU A 184 11.95 4.31 2.21
CA LEU A 184 12.86 3.51 3.06
C LEU A 184 12.97 2.05 2.59
N LEU A 185 12.12 1.61 1.65
CA LEU A 185 12.20 0.28 1.05
C LEU A 185 13.26 0.27 -0.07
N PRO A 186 13.98 -0.85 -0.29
CA PRO A 186 14.99 -0.94 -1.35
C PRO A 186 14.42 -0.61 -2.75
N GLY A 187 15.08 0.30 -3.49
CA GLY A 187 14.75 0.67 -4.88
C GLY A 187 14.48 2.17 -5.11
N PRO A 188 14.21 2.63 -6.36
CA PRO A 188 13.94 4.04 -6.65
C PRO A 188 12.73 4.63 -5.87
N PRO A 189 12.79 5.87 -5.36
CA PRO A 189 11.71 6.44 -4.56
C PRO A 189 10.39 6.54 -5.34
N GLY A 190 9.28 6.19 -4.69
CA GLY A 190 7.93 6.35 -5.25
C GLY A 190 7.62 7.83 -5.50
N LYS A 191 7.06 8.14 -6.67
CA LYS A 191 6.69 9.51 -7.06
C LYS A 191 5.19 9.75 -6.88
N LEU A 192 4.81 10.97 -6.48
CA LEU A 192 3.41 11.38 -6.39
C LEU A 192 2.71 11.32 -7.75
N PHE A 193 3.38 11.81 -8.79
CA PHE A 193 2.95 11.72 -10.17
C PHE A 193 3.79 10.67 -10.89
N ARG A 194 3.16 9.55 -11.22
CA ARG A 194 3.80 8.41 -11.88
C ARG A 194 3.79 8.56 -13.38
N SER A 195 4.86 8.15 -14.04
CA SER A 195 4.97 8.15 -15.51
C SER A 195 4.65 6.79 -16.13
N ASP A 196 4.38 5.77 -15.31
CA ASP A 196 4.26 4.37 -15.69
C ASP A 196 2.85 3.79 -15.47
N ALA A 197 1.87 4.61 -15.07
CA ALA A 197 0.50 4.15 -14.85
C ALA A 197 -0.22 3.75 -16.16
N VAL A 198 0.06 4.46 -17.26
CA VAL A 198 -0.52 4.17 -18.58
C VAL A 198 0.60 3.90 -19.57
N SER A 199 0.61 2.70 -20.15
CA SER A 199 1.57 2.35 -21.20
C SER A 199 1.27 3.15 -22.48
N PRO A 200 2.30 3.61 -23.23
CA PRO A 200 2.09 4.31 -24.50
C PRO A 200 1.23 3.53 -25.50
N ALA A 201 1.43 2.20 -25.57
CA ALA A 201 0.61 1.34 -26.43
C ALA A 201 -0.87 1.35 -26.02
N SER A 202 -1.18 1.19 -24.73
CA SER A 202 -2.57 1.24 -24.24
C SER A 202 -3.22 2.61 -24.47
N PHE A 203 -2.46 3.70 -24.37
CA PHE A 203 -2.95 5.04 -24.65
C PHE A 203 -3.37 5.17 -26.13
N TRP A 204 -2.48 4.83 -27.07
CA TRP A 204 -2.77 4.99 -28.49
C TRP A 204 -3.91 4.07 -28.98
N VAL A 205 -3.98 2.84 -28.45
CA VAL A 205 -5.12 1.95 -28.74
C VAL A 205 -6.42 2.54 -28.21
N SER A 206 -6.44 3.03 -26.97
CA SER A 206 -7.64 3.63 -26.39
C SER A 206 -8.05 4.91 -27.13
N PHE A 207 -7.07 5.75 -27.50
CA PHE A 207 -7.30 6.96 -28.28
C PHE A 207 -7.89 6.66 -29.66
N ALA A 208 -7.35 5.67 -30.36
CA ALA A 208 -7.88 5.22 -31.65
C ALA A 208 -9.30 4.66 -31.52
N LEU A 209 -9.57 3.89 -30.46
CA LEU A 209 -10.90 3.33 -30.18
C LEU A 209 -11.93 4.43 -29.92
N VAL A 210 -11.62 5.37 -29.03
CA VAL A 210 -12.51 6.52 -28.73
C VAL A 210 -12.70 7.37 -29.98
N GLY A 211 -11.64 7.63 -30.75
CA GLY A 211 -11.72 8.34 -32.02
C GLY A 211 -12.64 7.64 -33.02
N LEU A 212 -12.57 6.32 -33.13
CA LEU A 212 -13.44 5.53 -34.00
C LEU A 212 -14.91 5.61 -33.56
N ILE A 213 -15.18 5.53 -32.25
CA ILE A 213 -16.55 5.66 -31.71
C ILE A 213 -17.13 7.05 -32.04
N VAL A 214 -16.33 8.11 -31.85
CA VAL A 214 -16.75 9.49 -32.17
C VAL A 214 -17.02 9.66 -33.66
N LEU A 215 -16.14 9.12 -34.52
CA LEU A 215 -16.33 9.16 -35.97
C LEU A 215 -17.60 8.41 -36.41
N LEU A 216 -17.87 7.23 -35.83
CA LEU A 216 -19.09 6.45 -36.09
C LEU A 216 -20.34 7.19 -35.62
N ALA A 217 -20.32 7.79 -34.43
CA ALA A 217 -21.45 8.56 -33.91
C ALA A 217 -21.76 9.79 -34.77
N ASN A 218 -20.72 10.50 -35.23
CA ASN A 218 -20.87 11.65 -36.12
C ASN A 218 -21.42 11.24 -37.50
N TRP A 219 -20.93 10.13 -38.05
CA TRP A 219 -21.42 9.60 -39.32
C TRP A 219 -22.87 9.11 -39.24
N ALA A 220 -23.25 8.42 -38.17
CA ALA A 220 -24.61 7.95 -37.94
C ALA A 220 -25.62 9.11 -37.81
N ALA A 221 -25.23 10.21 -37.16
CA ALA A 221 -26.08 11.40 -37.05
C ALA A 221 -26.37 12.06 -38.41
N GLY A 222 -25.42 12.03 -39.35
CA GLY A 222 -25.58 12.57 -40.71
C GLY A 222 -26.32 11.67 -41.69
N ALA A 223 -26.57 10.40 -41.35
CA ALA A 223 -27.14 9.42 -42.28
C ALA A 223 -28.69 9.37 -42.31
N ARG A 224 -29.38 10.14 -41.46
CA ARG A 224 -30.87 10.19 -41.41
C ARG A 224 -31.51 10.70 -42.70
N ASP A 225 -30.80 11.49 -43.50
CA ASP A 225 -31.31 12.09 -44.74
C ASP A 225 -31.05 11.24 -45.99
N ALA A 226 -30.43 10.06 -45.85
CA ALA A 226 -30.19 9.14 -46.94
C ALA A 226 -31.35 8.13 -47.07
N GLY A 227 -32.06 8.16 -48.20
CA GLY A 227 -33.27 7.36 -48.45
C GLY A 227 -33.15 5.84 -48.22
N SER A 228 -34.30 5.16 -48.22
CA SER A 228 -34.53 3.76 -47.80
C SER A 228 -33.61 2.68 -48.39
N ALA A 229 -32.92 2.93 -49.52
CA ALA A 229 -31.94 2.01 -50.09
C ALA A 229 -30.59 2.02 -49.33
N LEU A 230 -30.27 3.10 -48.61
CA LEU A 230 -29.04 3.24 -47.83
C LEU A 230 -29.17 2.64 -46.42
N SER A 231 -30.38 2.42 -45.90
CA SER A 231 -30.58 1.91 -44.54
C SER A 231 -30.07 0.47 -44.37
N GLY A 232 -30.28 -0.40 -45.35
CA GLY A 232 -29.75 -1.79 -45.31
C GLY A 232 -28.23 -1.85 -45.40
N VAL A 233 -27.61 -0.96 -46.19
CA VAL A 233 -26.15 -0.82 -46.28
C VAL A 233 -25.58 -0.22 -44.99
N LEU A 234 -26.30 0.73 -44.39
CA LEU A 234 -25.96 1.35 -43.11
C LEU A 234 -25.94 0.32 -41.98
N THR A 235 -27.00 -0.49 -41.85
CA THR A 235 -27.07 -1.56 -40.85
C THR A 235 -25.93 -2.56 -41.04
N PHE A 236 -25.65 -2.97 -42.28
CA PHE A 236 -24.53 -3.85 -42.59
C PHE A 236 -23.18 -3.29 -42.14
N TRP A 237 -22.87 -2.03 -42.45
CA TRP A 237 -21.60 -1.40 -42.04
C TRP A 237 -21.52 -1.21 -40.53
N ILE A 238 -22.61 -0.80 -39.86
CA ILE A 238 -22.65 -0.70 -38.40
C ILE A 238 -22.36 -2.08 -37.77
N THR A 239 -23.04 -3.13 -38.22
CA THR A 239 -22.79 -4.50 -37.73
C THR A 239 -21.36 -4.96 -38.02
N PHE A 240 -20.83 -4.69 -39.21
CA PHE A 240 -19.44 -5.00 -39.57
C PHE A 240 -18.44 -4.27 -38.67
N PHE A 241 -18.62 -2.97 -38.43
CA PHE A 241 -17.76 -2.19 -37.54
C PHE A 241 -17.85 -2.67 -36.09
N VAL A 242 -19.03 -3.01 -35.59
CA VAL A 242 -19.19 -3.57 -34.24
C VAL A 242 -18.47 -4.92 -34.13
N ILE A 243 -18.63 -5.80 -35.12
CA ILE A 243 -17.92 -7.09 -35.17
C ILE A 243 -16.40 -6.85 -35.24
N ALA A 244 -15.94 -5.96 -36.11
CA ALA A 244 -14.52 -5.62 -36.24
C ALA A 244 -13.95 -5.01 -34.94
N LEU A 245 -14.72 -4.19 -34.23
CA LEU A 245 -14.39 -3.63 -32.93
C LEU A 245 -14.23 -4.73 -31.88
N PHE A 246 -15.19 -5.66 -31.79
CA PHE A 246 -15.13 -6.81 -30.87
C PHE A 246 -13.94 -7.72 -31.18
N VAL A 247 -13.72 -8.05 -32.45
CA VAL A 247 -12.55 -8.84 -32.89
C VAL A 247 -11.27 -8.11 -32.52
N THR A 248 -11.17 -6.81 -32.78
CA THR A 248 -10.01 -6.01 -32.38
C THR A 248 -9.79 -6.06 -30.88
N PHE A 249 -10.85 -5.91 -30.06
CA PHE A 249 -10.76 -5.96 -28.60
C PHE A 249 -10.25 -7.31 -28.07
N ILE A 250 -10.65 -8.42 -28.70
CA ILE A 250 -10.14 -9.76 -28.39
C ILE A 250 -8.63 -9.86 -28.67
N PHE A 251 -8.17 -9.28 -29.78
CA PHE A 251 -6.77 -9.34 -30.19
C PHE A 251 -5.87 -8.25 -29.56
N VAL A 252 -6.43 -7.16 -29.04
CA VAL A 252 -5.68 -6.04 -28.43
C VAL A 252 -4.69 -6.50 -27.33
N PRO A 253 -5.08 -7.34 -26.35
CA PRO A 253 -4.14 -7.84 -25.35
C PRO A 253 -3.02 -8.72 -25.93
N HIS A 254 -3.28 -9.43 -27.04
CA HIS A 254 -2.27 -10.25 -27.71
C HIS A 254 -1.29 -9.38 -28.51
N ILE A 255 -1.80 -8.36 -29.18
CA ILE A 255 -1.01 -7.38 -29.94
C ILE A 255 -0.14 -6.55 -28.99
N SER A 256 -0.71 -6.07 -27.88
CA SER A 256 0.04 -5.27 -26.89
C SER A 256 1.18 -6.07 -26.26
N ARG A 257 0.94 -7.33 -25.86
CA ARG A 257 1.99 -8.23 -25.35
C ARG A 257 3.08 -8.50 -26.39
N PHE A 258 2.71 -8.66 -27.66
CA PHE A 258 3.68 -8.85 -28.75
C PHE A 258 4.57 -7.62 -28.94
N PHE A 259 4.00 -6.42 -28.94
CA PHE A 259 4.77 -5.18 -29.08
C PHE A 259 5.63 -4.88 -27.85
N VAL A 260 5.10 -5.04 -26.63
CA VAL A 260 5.87 -4.86 -25.39
C VAL A 260 7.03 -5.84 -25.33
N GLY A 261 6.80 -7.12 -25.65
CA GLY A 261 7.87 -8.13 -25.71
C GLY A 261 8.92 -7.84 -26.78
N GLN A 262 8.56 -7.23 -27.91
CA GLN A 262 9.53 -6.74 -28.90
C GLN A 262 10.30 -5.50 -28.41
N GLN A 263 9.63 -4.60 -27.67
CA GLN A 263 10.23 -3.36 -27.16
C GLN A 263 11.21 -3.66 -26.02
N GLU A 264 10.91 -4.60 -25.14
CA GLU A 264 11.86 -5.12 -24.13
C GLU A 264 13.08 -5.78 -24.77
N ARG A 265 12.88 -6.58 -25.84
CA ARG A 265 13.98 -7.16 -26.63
C ARG A 265 14.84 -6.08 -27.31
N ARG A 266 14.22 -5.02 -27.83
CA ARG A 266 14.92 -3.87 -28.44
C ARG A 266 15.60 -2.97 -27.39
N ALA A 267 15.02 -2.81 -26.20
CA ALA A 267 15.63 -2.05 -25.10
C ALA A 267 16.80 -2.80 -24.46
N ALA A 268 16.72 -4.14 -24.38
CA ALA A 268 17.84 -4.99 -24.02
C ALA A 268 18.99 -4.91 -25.04
N GLN A 269 18.67 -4.72 -26.33
CA GLN A 269 19.65 -4.48 -27.40
C GLN A 269 20.08 -3.00 -27.53
N GLY A 270 19.28 -2.06 -27.02
CA GLY A 270 19.42 -0.61 -27.23
C GLY A 270 20.08 0.15 -26.09
N LYS A 271 20.49 -0.52 -24.99
CA LYS A 271 21.19 0.12 -23.85
C LYS A 271 22.53 0.81 -24.20
N ILE A 272 22.96 0.78 -25.46
CA ILE A 272 24.16 1.49 -25.95
C ILE A 272 23.83 2.80 -26.70
N LEU A 273 22.58 3.05 -27.14
CA LEU A 273 22.24 4.24 -27.93
C LEU A 273 20.80 4.71 -27.65
N ALA A 274 20.64 5.81 -26.89
CA ALA A 274 19.73 6.94 -27.16
C ALA A 274 19.24 7.64 -25.88
N GLY A 275 19.82 8.80 -25.57
CA GLY A 275 19.27 9.81 -24.67
C GLY A 275 18.24 10.70 -25.37
N GLY A 276 17.21 10.11 -25.95
CA GLY A 276 16.12 10.86 -26.61
C GLY A 276 14.82 10.07 -26.53
N ALA A 277 13.99 10.38 -25.52
CA ALA A 277 12.63 9.85 -25.48
C ALA A 277 11.84 10.38 -26.69
N PRO A 278 11.17 9.53 -27.48
CA PRO A 278 10.44 9.97 -28.67
C PRO A 278 9.18 10.78 -28.28
N PRO A 279 8.67 11.68 -29.16
CA PRO A 279 7.49 12.54 -28.90
C PRO A 279 6.17 11.78 -28.67
N LEU A 280 6.15 10.47 -28.87
CA LEU A 280 4.96 9.61 -28.73
C LEU A 280 4.70 9.13 -27.29
N GLU A 281 5.66 9.29 -26.37
CA GLU A 281 5.51 8.89 -24.96
C GLU A 281 4.92 10.00 -24.08
N ALA A 282 5.14 11.27 -24.45
CA ALA A 282 4.71 12.42 -23.65
C ALA A 282 3.20 12.45 -23.34
N PRO A 283 2.28 12.13 -24.28
CA PRO A 283 0.86 12.07 -23.98
C PRO A 283 0.51 11.00 -22.93
N ALA A 284 1.15 9.83 -23.00
CA ALA A 284 0.91 8.74 -22.06
C ALA A 284 1.45 9.07 -20.66
N VAL A 285 2.61 9.74 -20.57
CA VAL A 285 3.16 10.25 -19.30
C VAL A 285 2.23 11.29 -18.69
N PHE A 286 1.69 12.21 -19.50
CA PHE A 286 0.74 13.21 -19.03
C PHE A 286 -0.55 12.59 -18.49
N VAL A 287 -1.13 11.61 -19.20
CA VAL A 287 -2.31 10.87 -18.71
C VAL A 287 -1.98 10.09 -17.44
N SER A 288 -0.77 9.52 -17.33
CA SER A 288 -0.33 8.86 -16.10
C SER A 288 -0.22 9.81 -14.90
N TRP A 289 0.22 11.06 -15.13
CA TRP A 289 0.21 12.09 -14.10
C TRP A 289 -1.20 12.49 -13.70
N LEU A 290 -2.10 12.65 -14.66
CA LEU A 290 -3.51 12.92 -14.37
C LEU A 290 -4.14 11.79 -13.56
N ASP A 291 -3.95 10.53 -13.96
CA ASP A 291 -4.48 9.37 -13.24
C ASP A 291 -3.92 9.29 -11.82
N SER A 292 -2.61 9.52 -11.65
CA SER A 292 -1.98 9.61 -10.33
C SER A 292 -2.59 10.72 -9.46
N GLY A 293 -2.86 11.89 -10.04
CA GLY A 293 -3.50 13.01 -9.37
C GLY A 293 -4.95 12.70 -8.97
N LEU A 294 -5.72 12.09 -9.87
CA LEU A 294 -7.09 11.65 -9.59
C LEU A 294 -7.10 10.68 -8.41
N VAL A 295 -6.25 9.66 -8.45
CA VAL A 295 -6.22 8.57 -7.47
C VAL A 295 -5.71 9.03 -6.10
N ARG A 296 -4.60 9.77 -6.06
CA ARG A 296 -3.94 10.13 -4.79
C ARG A 296 -4.48 11.41 -4.16
N LEU A 297 -4.98 12.36 -4.96
CA LEU A 297 -5.42 13.67 -4.48
C LEU A 297 -6.92 13.85 -4.56
N VAL A 298 -7.56 13.53 -5.69
CA VAL A 298 -8.99 13.84 -5.91
C VAL A 298 -9.91 12.82 -5.27
N ALA A 299 -9.65 11.51 -5.44
CA ALA A 299 -10.45 10.45 -4.84
C ALA A 299 -10.63 10.59 -3.32
N PRO A 300 -9.59 10.89 -2.51
CA PRO A 300 -9.79 11.08 -1.07
C PRO A 300 -10.60 12.33 -0.70
N LEU A 301 -10.82 13.30 -1.60
CA LEU A 301 -11.71 14.46 -1.35
C LEU A 301 -13.19 14.07 -1.25
N SER A 302 -13.57 12.90 -1.74
CA SER A 302 -14.90 12.33 -1.54
C SER A 302 -15.16 11.87 -0.10
N GLY A 303 -14.13 11.82 0.74
CA GLY A 303 -14.21 11.28 2.11
C GLY A 303 -14.15 9.74 2.20
N ALA A 304 -14.15 9.03 1.07
CA ALA A 304 -14.18 7.56 1.04
C ALA A 304 -12.97 6.87 1.68
N THR A 305 -11.85 7.58 1.82
CA THR A 305 -10.60 7.02 2.37
C THR A 305 -10.43 7.28 3.87
N GLN A 306 -11.44 7.86 4.52
CA GLN A 306 -11.43 8.12 5.95
C GLN A 306 -11.98 6.90 6.71
N LYS A 307 -11.33 6.50 7.81
CA LYS A 307 -11.81 5.37 8.64
C LYS A 307 -13.13 5.71 9.36
N GLY A 308 -14.02 4.72 9.53
CA GLY A 308 -15.30 4.87 10.24
C GLY A 308 -16.51 4.61 9.35
N LEU A 309 -17.26 5.66 8.98
CA LEU A 309 -18.43 5.59 8.10
C LEU A 309 -18.17 6.33 6.77
N PRO A 310 -17.22 5.86 5.95
CA PRO A 310 -16.82 6.51 4.69
C PRO A 310 -17.98 6.69 3.70
N HIS A 311 -18.89 5.72 3.62
CA HIS A 311 -20.03 5.78 2.70
C HIS A 311 -20.93 6.99 2.99
N LEU A 312 -21.16 7.31 4.27
CA LEU A 312 -21.95 8.49 4.66
C LEU A 312 -21.25 9.78 4.26
N LEU A 313 -19.91 9.85 4.37
CA LEU A 313 -19.16 11.04 3.94
C LEU A 313 -19.33 11.27 2.43
N VAL A 314 -19.26 10.20 1.63
CA VAL A 314 -19.50 10.27 0.18
C VAL A 314 -20.91 10.81 -0.12
N ILE A 315 -21.95 10.28 0.56
CA ILE A 315 -23.34 10.76 0.40
C ILE A 315 -23.45 12.25 0.77
N PHE A 316 -22.93 12.63 1.94
CA PHE A 316 -23.05 14.00 2.45
C PHE A 316 -22.22 15.04 1.68
N ILE A 317 -21.27 14.61 0.85
CA ILE A 317 -20.53 15.49 -0.07
C ILE A 317 -21.21 15.55 -1.44
N LEU A 318 -21.63 14.41 -2.00
CA LEU A 318 -22.27 14.36 -3.32
C LEU A 318 -23.68 14.95 -3.31
N LEU A 319 -24.46 14.77 -2.25
CA LEU A 319 -25.84 15.28 -2.19
C LEU A 319 -25.90 16.81 -2.29
N PRO A 320 -25.16 17.60 -1.49
CA PRO A 320 -25.09 19.06 -1.69
C PRO A 320 -24.62 19.47 -3.09
N LEU A 321 -23.66 18.76 -3.69
CA LEU A 321 -23.19 19.05 -5.05
C LEU A 321 -24.30 18.81 -6.10
N THR A 322 -25.09 17.74 -5.95
CA THR A 322 -26.25 17.50 -6.82
C THR A 322 -27.33 18.58 -6.64
N ALA A 323 -27.60 18.99 -5.40
CA ALA A 323 -28.58 20.04 -5.10
C ALA A 323 -28.14 21.39 -5.66
N LEU A 324 -26.87 21.78 -5.49
CA LEU A 324 -26.29 22.97 -6.09
C LEU A 324 -26.33 22.91 -7.62
N GLY A 325 -26.04 21.74 -8.19
CA GLY A 325 -26.14 21.49 -9.63
C GLY A 325 -27.53 21.68 -10.19
N PHE A 326 -28.58 21.50 -9.37
CA PHE A 326 -29.95 21.74 -9.77
C PHE A 326 -30.41 23.19 -9.57
N VAL A 327 -30.03 23.81 -8.44
CA VAL A 327 -30.55 25.12 -8.02
C VAL A 327 -29.90 26.30 -8.77
N LEU A 328 -28.62 26.18 -9.14
CA LEU A 328 -27.90 27.28 -9.78
C LEU A 328 -28.41 27.57 -11.20
N ALA A 329 -28.36 28.85 -11.58
CA ALA A 329 -28.69 29.31 -12.93
C ALA A 329 -27.84 28.59 -13.99
N ALA A 330 -28.46 28.16 -15.09
CA ALA A 330 -27.73 27.58 -16.21
C ALA A 330 -26.81 28.61 -16.89
N PRO A 331 -25.58 28.23 -17.30
CA PRO A 331 -24.94 26.91 -17.22
C PRO A 331 -24.13 26.64 -15.92
N TRP A 332 -24.17 27.55 -14.95
CA TRP A 332 -23.25 27.54 -13.82
C TRP A 332 -23.43 26.37 -12.85
N GLY A 333 -24.61 25.73 -12.85
CA GLY A 333 -24.84 24.46 -12.18
C GLY A 333 -23.97 23.30 -12.71
N LEU A 334 -23.40 23.42 -13.91
CA LEU A 334 -22.45 22.42 -14.44
C LEU A 334 -21.17 22.32 -13.60
N VAL A 335 -20.75 23.37 -12.91
CA VAL A 335 -19.51 23.36 -12.11
C VAL A 335 -19.60 22.39 -10.93
N PRO A 336 -20.57 22.49 -10.00
CA PRO A 336 -20.72 21.51 -8.92
C PRO A 336 -21.01 20.10 -9.44
N ILE A 337 -21.73 19.95 -10.56
CA ILE A 337 -21.96 18.65 -11.21
C ILE A 337 -20.63 18.06 -11.71
N ALA A 338 -19.78 18.86 -12.38
CA ALA A 338 -18.48 18.43 -12.88
C ALA A 338 -17.55 18.04 -11.73
N ILE A 339 -17.56 18.76 -10.61
CA ILE A 339 -16.84 18.35 -9.38
C ILE A 339 -17.35 16.99 -8.89
N GLY A 340 -18.67 16.80 -8.82
CA GLY A 340 -19.28 15.52 -8.43
C GLY A 340 -18.88 14.36 -9.36
N MET A 341 -18.98 14.55 -10.68
CA MET A 341 -18.56 13.55 -11.66
C MET A 341 -17.06 13.24 -11.57
N LEU A 342 -16.23 14.27 -11.35
CA LEU A 342 -14.79 14.11 -11.17
C LEU A 342 -14.45 13.28 -9.93
N LEU A 343 -15.15 13.51 -8.81
CA LEU A 343 -15.00 12.71 -7.58
C LEU A 343 -15.39 11.25 -7.81
N VAL A 344 -16.51 11.00 -8.50
CA VAL A 344 -16.97 9.64 -8.84
C VAL A 344 -15.96 8.94 -9.75
N ALA A 345 -15.47 9.61 -10.80
CA ALA A 345 -14.48 9.04 -11.69
C ALA A 345 -13.16 8.74 -10.96
N ALA A 346 -12.71 9.66 -10.09
CA ALA A 346 -11.50 9.47 -9.29
C ALA A 346 -11.64 8.30 -8.31
N LEU A 347 -12.81 8.13 -7.67
CA LEU A 347 -13.12 6.98 -6.82
C LEU A 347 -13.02 5.66 -7.58
N GLY A 348 -13.64 5.59 -8.77
CA GLY A 348 -13.56 4.43 -9.64
C GLY A 348 -12.12 4.07 -10.02
N ARG A 349 -11.32 5.08 -10.40
CA ARG A 349 -9.89 4.89 -10.71
C ARG A 349 -9.09 4.41 -9.50
N ARG A 350 -9.34 4.97 -8.32
CA ARG A 350 -8.65 4.54 -7.09
C ARG A 350 -9.01 3.10 -6.71
N TRP A 351 -10.26 2.71 -6.85
CA TRP A 351 -10.69 1.33 -6.64
C TRP A 351 -10.00 0.36 -7.60
N ALA A 352 -9.88 0.72 -8.88
CA ALA A 352 -9.15 -0.10 -9.86
C ALA A 352 -7.67 -0.31 -9.48
N TRP A 353 -6.97 0.73 -9.00
CA TRP A 353 -5.58 0.60 -8.54
C TRP A 353 -5.45 -0.30 -7.30
N ILE A 354 -6.39 -0.22 -6.35
CA ILE A 354 -6.41 -1.12 -5.18
C ILE A 354 -6.60 -2.57 -5.62
N GLU A 355 -7.40 -2.81 -6.65
CA GLU A 355 -7.65 -4.13 -7.19
C GLU A 355 -6.42 -4.69 -7.94
N GLU A 356 -5.69 -3.85 -8.68
CA GLU A 356 -4.38 -4.20 -9.27
C GLU A 356 -3.32 -4.49 -8.18
N ASP A 357 -3.29 -3.68 -7.11
CA ASP A 357 -2.44 -3.90 -5.95
C ASP A 357 -2.77 -5.24 -5.29
N ARG A 358 -4.05 -5.58 -5.18
CA ARG A 358 -4.53 -6.83 -4.57
C ARG A 358 -4.05 -8.05 -5.35
N GLU A 359 -4.13 -8.00 -6.69
CA GLU A 359 -3.55 -9.05 -7.53
C GLU A 359 -2.03 -9.14 -7.35
N THR A 360 -1.35 -8.00 -7.31
CA THR A 360 0.10 -7.93 -7.14
C THR A 360 0.53 -8.50 -5.78
N ALA A 361 -0.15 -8.13 -4.69
CA ALA A 361 0.10 -8.67 -3.36
C ALA A 361 -0.15 -10.17 -3.28
N SER A 362 -1.19 -10.68 -3.95
CA SER A 362 -1.44 -12.13 -4.01
C SER A 362 -0.34 -12.91 -4.74
N ARG A 363 0.31 -12.29 -5.74
CA ARG A 363 1.43 -12.89 -6.49
C ARG A 363 2.75 -12.79 -5.73
N LEU A 364 3.00 -11.66 -5.08
CA LEU A 364 4.22 -11.41 -4.31
C LEU A 364 4.17 -12.03 -2.90
N LEU A 365 2.99 -12.40 -2.42
CA LEU A 365 2.72 -12.81 -1.04
C LEU A 365 3.23 -11.76 -0.02
N LYS A 366 3.06 -10.48 -0.36
CA LYS A 366 3.56 -9.34 0.42
C LYS A 366 2.68 -8.10 0.23
N THR A 367 2.39 -7.38 1.31
CA THR A 367 1.47 -6.23 1.33
C THR A 367 2.14 -4.87 1.34
N ASP A 368 3.41 -4.82 1.70
CA ASP A 368 4.27 -3.62 1.76
C ASP A 368 5.34 -3.62 0.65
N ALA A 369 5.13 -4.39 -0.42
CA ALA A 369 6.04 -4.42 -1.56
C ALA A 369 6.03 -3.09 -2.32
N ARG A 370 7.15 -2.77 -3.00
CA ARG A 370 7.31 -1.50 -3.71
C ARG A 370 6.44 -1.38 -4.96
N GLU A 371 6.05 -2.52 -5.52
CA GLU A 371 5.10 -2.66 -6.62
C GLU A 371 3.68 -2.26 -6.21
N ILE A 372 3.38 -2.27 -4.90
CA ILE A 372 2.09 -1.83 -4.34
C ILE A 372 2.01 -0.30 -4.40
N GLN A 373 0.97 0.20 -5.08
CA GLN A 373 0.84 1.59 -5.48
C GLN A 373 0.18 2.45 -4.39
N ILE A 374 -0.90 1.94 -3.79
CA ILE A 374 -1.76 2.60 -2.79
C ILE A 374 -1.81 1.77 -1.51
N GLY A 375 -1.87 0.43 -1.60
CA GLY A 375 -2.01 -0.44 -0.43
C GLY A 375 -3.46 -0.66 0.01
N PHE A 376 -3.63 -1.29 1.17
CA PHE A 376 -4.86 -1.99 1.55
C PHE A 376 -5.61 -1.39 2.75
N ASP A 377 -5.31 -0.14 3.12
CA ASP A 377 -5.92 0.50 4.30
C ASP A 377 -7.44 0.71 4.21
N ASN A 378 -8.01 0.74 3.00
CA ASN A 378 -9.45 0.90 2.77
C ASN A 378 -9.90 0.00 1.60
N ASP A 379 -10.95 -0.79 1.80
CA ASP A 379 -11.70 -1.40 0.69
C ASP A 379 -12.71 -0.37 0.16
N LEU A 380 -12.47 0.17 -1.03
CA LEU A 380 -13.28 1.24 -1.63
C LEU A 380 -14.43 0.72 -2.51
N LYS A 381 -14.69 -0.59 -2.51
CA LYS A 381 -15.68 -1.21 -3.38
C LYS A 381 -17.06 -0.55 -3.22
N ASP A 382 -17.55 -0.45 -1.99
CA ASP A 382 -18.92 0.02 -1.73
C ASP A 382 -19.05 1.52 -1.96
N GLU A 383 -18.01 2.32 -1.68
CA GLU A 383 -17.95 3.75 -1.97
C GLU A 383 -17.87 4.05 -3.46
N ALA A 384 -17.11 3.26 -4.23
CA ALA A 384 -17.04 3.41 -5.67
C ALA A 384 -18.39 3.07 -6.33
N LEU A 385 -19.04 1.98 -5.90
CA LEU A 385 -20.38 1.61 -6.37
C LEU A 385 -21.42 2.68 -6.01
N LEU A 386 -21.37 3.21 -4.80
CA LEU A 386 -22.20 4.33 -4.37
C LEU A 386 -21.94 5.58 -5.24
N GLY A 387 -20.67 5.91 -5.51
CA GLY A 387 -20.29 6.99 -6.42
C GLY A 387 -20.90 6.81 -7.81
N TYR A 388 -20.83 5.60 -8.38
CA TYR A 388 -21.47 5.30 -9.66
C TYR A 388 -23.00 5.42 -9.60
N ALA A 389 -23.64 5.08 -8.47
CA ALA A 389 -25.07 5.28 -8.29
C ALA A 389 -25.47 6.77 -8.36
N PHE A 390 -24.60 7.70 -7.91
CA PHE A 390 -24.85 9.14 -8.07
C PHE A 390 -24.81 9.61 -9.54
N LEU A 391 -24.23 8.85 -10.48
CA LEU A 391 -24.28 9.19 -11.91
C LEU A 391 -25.73 9.16 -12.44
N PHE A 392 -26.61 8.33 -11.88
CA PHE A 392 -28.03 8.31 -12.24
C PHE A 392 -28.75 9.63 -11.96
N VAL A 393 -28.19 10.46 -11.09
CA VAL A 393 -28.70 11.79 -10.77
C VAL A 393 -27.87 12.87 -11.47
N LEU A 394 -26.54 12.79 -11.39
CA LEU A 394 -25.63 13.81 -11.94
C LEU A 394 -25.74 13.96 -13.47
N VAL A 395 -25.97 12.87 -14.19
CA VAL A 395 -26.05 12.88 -15.67
C VAL A 395 -27.34 13.53 -16.17
N PRO A 396 -28.55 13.16 -15.71
CA PRO A 396 -29.75 13.91 -16.09
C PRO A 396 -29.68 15.39 -15.67
N LEU A 397 -29.07 15.70 -14.52
CA LEU A 397 -28.85 17.09 -14.11
C LEU A 397 -27.89 17.85 -15.03
N SER A 398 -26.87 17.20 -15.60
CA SER A 398 -25.98 17.86 -16.56
C SER A 398 -26.70 18.17 -17.86
N LEU A 399 -27.57 17.27 -18.35
CA LEU A 399 -28.40 17.51 -19.53
C LEU A 399 -29.40 18.65 -19.28
N HIS A 400 -30.00 18.72 -18.10
CA HIS A 400 -30.86 19.83 -17.68
C HIS A 400 -30.13 21.18 -17.76
N GLN A 401 -28.92 21.26 -17.18
CA GLN A 401 -28.11 22.48 -17.18
C GLN A 401 -27.61 22.84 -18.59
N LEU A 402 -27.31 21.85 -19.44
CA LEU A 402 -26.94 22.07 -20.84
C LEU A 402 -28.12 22.57 -21.67
N TRP A 403 -29.34 22.08 -21.43
CA TRP A 403 -30.54 22.60 -22.08
C TRP A 403 -30.81 24.06 -21.71
N GLY A 404 -30.57 24.43 -20.45
CA GLY A 404 -30.66 25.82 -20.00
C GLY A 404 -29.68 26.76 -20.73
N TRP A 405 -28.53 26.24 -21.18
CA TRP A 405 -27.55 26.96 -22.00
C TRP A 405 -27.91 26.95 -23.50
N GLN A 406 -28.25 25.79 -24.04
CA GLN A 406 -28.58 25.58 -25.44
C GLN A 406 -30.01 25.02 -25.58
N ARG A 407 -30.98 25.94 -25.59
CA ARG A 407 -32.41 25.58 -25.63
C ARG A 407 -32.82 24.81 -26.87
N ASP A 408 -32.13 25.02 -27.99
CA ASP A 408 -32.42 24.35 -29.27
C ASP A 408 -32.00 22.87 -29.27
N ALA A 409 -31.31 22.38 -28.22
CA ALA A 409 -30.87 20.99 -28.15
C ALA A 409 -32.00 20.01 -27.77
N PHE A 410 -32.97 20.45 -26.97
CA PHE A 410 -34.06 19.61 -26.46
C PHE A 410 -35.38 20.36 -26.47
N GLU A 411 -36.47 19.65 -26.74
CA GLU A 411 -37.82 20.21 -26.84
C GLU A 411 -38.76 19.49 -25.86
N PRO A 412 -39.63 20.22 -25.15
CA PRO A 412 -40.68 19.61 -24.34
C PRO A 412 -41.75 18.98 -25.24
N VAL A 413 -42.22 17.79 -24.89
CA VAL A 413 -43.25 17.09 -25.67
C VAL A 413 -44.62 17.73 -25.43
N GLU A 414 -45.37 17.98 -26.51
CA GLU A 414 -46.69 18.60 -26.42
C GLU A 414 -47.65 17.80 -25.52
N GLY A 415 -48.22 18.47 -24.52
CA GLY A 415 -49.15 17.89 -23.55
C GLY A 415 -48.52 17.09 -22.41
N ALA A 416 -47.19 17.07 -22.29
CA ALA A 416 -46.51 16.49 -21.12
C ALA A 416 -46.43 17.49 -19.95
N ASP A 417 -46.58 16.99 -18.72
CA ASP A 417 -46.41 17.81 -17.52
C ASP A 417 -44.91 18.02 -17.23
N VAL A 418 -44.44 19.25 -17.48
CA VAL A 418 -43.05 19.68 -17.21
C VAL A 418 -43.00 20.58 -15.96
N SER A 419 -44.05 20.60 -15.13
CA SER A 419 -44.15 21.47 -13.95
C SER A 419 -43.01 21.25 -12.95
N ASN A 420 -42.49 20.02 -12.84
CA ASN A 420 -41.30 19.72 -12.07
C ASN A 420 -40.13 19.30 -12.98
N ALA A 421 -39.25 20.26 -13.27
CA ALA A 421 -38.08 20.06 -14.12
C ALA A 421 -37.18 18.90 -13.65
N PHE A 422 -37.01 18.69 -12.34
CA PHE A 422 -36.18 17.60 -11.82
C PHE A 422 -36.73 16.23 -12.23
N PHE A 423 -38.02 15.99 -11.98
CA PHE A 423 -38.66 14.72 -12.36
C PHE A 423 -38.79 14.56 -13.88
N ALA A 424 -38.98 15.64 -14.62
CA ALA A 424 -39.03 15.60 -16.08
C ALA A 424 -37.72 15.09 -16.68
N TRP A 425 -36.58 15.63 -16.24
CA TRP A 425 -35.25 15.21 -16.70
C TRP A 425 -34.85 13.83 -16.20
N LEU A 426 -35.21 13.47 -14.96
CA LEU A 426 -34.99 12.12 -14.43
C LEU A 426 -35.83 11.08 -15.17
N SER A 427 -37.09 11.40 -15.52
CA SER A 427 -37.98 10.54 -16.31
C SER A 427 -37.47 10.35 -17.74
N PHE A 428 -37.04 11.43 -18.40
CA PHE A 428 -36.41 11.37 -19.72
C PHE A 428 -35.19 10.44 -19.70
N PHE A 429 -34.21 10.71 -18.83
CA PHE A 429 -33.00 9.92 -18.78
C PHE A 429 -33.27 8.48 -18.30
N GLY A 430 -34.19 8.29 -17.36
CA GLY A 430 -34.62 6.97 -16.89
C GLY A 430 -35.25 6.13 -18.00
N ALA A 431 -36.04 6.73 -18.89
CA ALA A 431 -36.57 6.06 -20.07
C ALA A 431 -35.47 5.72 -21.09
N GLU A 432 -34.51 6.62 -21.33
CA GLU A 432 -33.37 6.33 -22.21
C GLU A 432 -32.44 5.24 -21.67
N LEU A 433 -32.29 5.17 -20.34
CA LEU A 433 -31.54 4.11 -19.66
C LEU A 433 -32.32 2.78 -19.63
N ALA A 434 -33.65 2.79 -19.48
CA ALA A 434 -34.46 1.59 -19.47
C ALA A 434 -34.38 0.81 -20.79
N LYS A 435 -34.32 1.53 -21.92
CA LYS A 435 -33.99 0.99 -23.26
C LYS A 435 -32.57 0.40 -23.35
N ALA A 436 -31.71 0.70 -22.40
CA ALA A 436 -30.31 0.32 -22.37
C ALA A 436 -30.00 -0.85 -21.45
N VAL A 437 -30.99 -1.37 -20.70
CA VAL A 437 -30.78 -2.44 -19.73
C VAL A 437 -30.07 -3.62 -20.45
N PRO A 438 -28.82 -3.95 -20.08
CA PRO A 438 -27.75 -4.30 -21.02
C PRO A 438 -27.80 -5.72 -21.61
N PHE A 439 -28.95 -6.37 -21.60
CA PHE A 439 -29.08 -7.75 -22.06
C PHE A 439 -30.10 -7.93 -23.18
N VAL A 440 -31.12 -7.07 -23.24
CA VAL A 440 -32.23 -7.16 -24.20
C VAL A 440 -32.81 -5.75 -24.32
N ASP A 441 -33.03 -5.24 -25.53
CA ASP A 441 -33.86 -4.04 -25.75
C ASP A 441 -35.34 -4.40 -25.51
N TRP A 442 -35.63 -4.78 -24.26
CA TRP A 442 -36.94 -5.24 -23.83
C TRP A 442 -37.96 -4.12 -23.97
N TRP A 443 -37.51 -2.87 -23.83
CA TRP A 443 -38.34 -1.70 -24.01
C TRP A 443 -38.95 -1.64 -25.42
N GLU A 444 -38.14 -1.85 -26.45
CA GLU A 444 -38.62 -1.91 -27.83
C GLU A 444 -39.38 -3.21 -28.11
N ILE A 445 -38.89 -4.36 -27.63
CA ILE A 445 -39.54 -5.67 -27.82
C ILE A 445 -40.96 -5.72 -27.23
N TYR A 446 -41.14 -5.16 -26.04
CA TYR A 446 -42.45 -5.09 -25.37
C TYR A 446 -43.24 -3.83 -25.74
N GLN A 447 -42.76 -3.01 -26.68
CA GLN A 447 -43.43 -1.80 -27.17
C GLN A 447 -43.90 -0.88 -26.04
N VAL A 448 -43.03 -0.64 -25.05
CA VAL A 448 -43.36 0.23 -23.91
C VAL A 448 -43.45 1.68 -24.39
N ASP A 449 -44.68 2.17 -24.55
CA ASP A 449 -44.96 3.55 -24.97
C ASP A 449 -45.25 4.46 -23.77
N LEU A 450 -44.19 4.87 -23.09
CA LEU A 450 -44.27 5.91 -22.06
C LEU A 450 -43.95 7.26 -22.70
N LYS A 451 -44.95 8.16 -22.72
CA LYS A 451 -44.76 9.55 -23.16
C LYS A 451 -43.67 10.21 -22.32
N ARG A 452 -42.53 10.49 -22.95
CA ARG A 452 -41.40 11.18 -22.32
C ARG A 452 -41.72 12.68 -22.23
N PRO A 453 -41.37 13.38 -21.14
CA PRO A 453 -41.68 14.80 -21.02
C PRO A 453 -40.80 15.71 -21.88
N ILE A 454 -39.61 15.22 -22.24
CA ILE A 454 -38.56 15.94 -22.96
C ILE A 454 -38.01 15.01 -24.02
N GLU A 455 -37.72 15.52 -25.22
CA GLU A 455 -37.09 14.77 -26.29
C GLU A 455 -35.96 15.59 -26.97
N PRO A 456 -34.94 14.95 -27.56
CA PRO A 456 -33.94 15.64 -28.34
C PRO A 456 -34.58 16.32 -29.56
N SER A 457 -34.25 17.60 -29.80
CA SER A 457 -34.81 18.33 -30.95
C SER A 457 -34.53 17.59 -32.26
N GLU A 458 -35.52 17.56 -33.15
CA GLU A 458 -35.34 16.97 -34.48
C GLU A 458 -34.31 17.74 -35.31
N THR A 459 -34.28 19.06 -35.13
CA THR A 459 -33.47 20.02 -35.91
C THR A 459 -32.03 20.16 -35.41
N SER A 460 -31.75 19.80 -34.16
CA SER A 460 -30.41 19.91 -33.56
C SER A 460 -29.76 18.54 -33.37
N ALA A 461 -28.62 18.31 -34.04
CA ALA A 461 -27.82 17.10 -33.85
C ALA A 461 -27.21 17.02 -32.44
N LEU A 462 -27.06 18.17 -31.76
CA LEU A 462 -26.38 18.26 -30.48
C LEU A 462 -27.14 17.53 -29.36
N GLY A 463 -28.47 17.65 -29.29
CA GLY A 463 -29.28 16.91 -28.30
C GLY A 463 -29.15 15.39 -28.46
N LYS A 464 -29.08 14.92 -29.71
CA LYS A 464 -28.88 13.50 -30.03
C LYS A 464 -27.48 13.03 -29.60
N HIS A 465 -26.43 13.82 -29.88
CA HIS A 465 -25.07 13.51 -29.44
C HIS A 465 -24.91 13.52 -27.92
N LEU A 466 -25.52 14.48 -27.21
CA LEU A 466 -25.50 14.54 -25.75
C LEU A 466 -26.26 13.36 -25.11
N THR A 467 -27.40 12.97 -25.68
CA THR A 467 -28.15 11.79 -25.22
C THR A 467 -27.34 10.51 -25.46
N PHE A 468 -26.71 10.38 -26.64
CA PHE A 468 -25.83 9.26 -26.94
C PHE A 468 -24.61 9.19 -26.00
N LEU A 469 -23.92 10.31 -25.79
CA LEU A 469 -22.72 10.37 -24.94
C LEU A 469 -23.05 10.06 -23.48
N SER A 470 -24.14 10.63 -22.96
CA SER A 470 -24.58 10.40 -21.57
C SER A 470 -24.96 8.93 -21.34
N ARG A 471 -25.65 8.30 -22.29
CA ARG A 471 -25.95 6.88 -22.28
C ARG A 471 -24.69 6.01 -22.37
N ALA A 472 -23.84 6.25 -23.37
CA ALA A 472 -22.60 5.49 -23.54
C ALA A 472 -21.72 5.55 -22.29
N MET A 473 -21.62 6.71 -21.65
CA MET A 473 -20.87 6.87 -20.41
C MET A 473 -21.46 6.04 -19.26
N VAL A 474 -22.76 6.13 -18.99
CA VAL A 474 -23.40 5.42 -17.88
C VAL A 474 -23.43 3.91 -18.13
N ASP A 475 -23.74 3.49 -19.35
CA ASP A 475 -23.77 2.07 -19.72
C ASP A 475 -22.38 1.42 -19.55
N LEU A 476 -21.31 2.08 -20.03
CA LEU A 476 -19.94 1.59 -19.86
C LEU A 476 -19.54 1.50 -18.39
N VAL A 477 -19.89 2.50 -17.59
CA VAL A 477 -19.56 2.51 -16.15
C VAL A 477 -20.32 1.40 -15.42
N ILE A 478 -21.61 1.21 -15.69
CA ILE A 478 -22.42 0.14 -15.08
C ILE A 478 -21.87 -1.23 -15.48
N MET A 479 -21.56 -1.44 -16.75
CA MET A 479 -21.00 -2.71 -17.22
C MET A 479 -19.64 -3.01 -16.62
N ALA A 480 -18.75 -2.01 -16.58
CA ALA A 480 -17.45 -2.16 -15.93
C ALA A 480 -17.60 -2.50 -14.44
N ALA A 481 -18.45 -1.76 -13.72
CA ALA A 481 -18.69 -1.97 -12.30
C ALA A 481 -19.32 -3.35 -12.01
N LEU A 482 -20.29 -3.78 -12.82
CA LEU A 482 -20.96 -5.07 -12.67
C LEU A 482 -20.00 -6.24 -12.93
N PHE A 483 -19.25 -6.21 -14.04
CA PHE A 483 -18.28 -7.26 -14.35
C PHE A 483 -17.17 -7.33 -13.31
N GLN A 484 -16.70 -6.19 -12.82
CA GLN A 484 -15.71 -6.13 -11.75
C GLN A 484 -16.27 -6.69 -10.43
N ALA A 485 -17.50 -6.33 -10.05
CA ALA A 485 -18.15 -6.85 -8.86
C ALA A 485 -18.38 -8.38 -8.92
N ILE A 486 -18.84 -8.89 -10.07
CA ILE A 486 -18.99 -10.33 -10.32
C ILE A 486 -17.62 -11.02 -10.28
N GLY A 487 -16.59 -10.42 -10.90
CA GLY A 487 -15.23 -10.94 -10.91
C GLY A 487 -14.66 -11.09 -9.50
N ILE A 488 -14.81 -10.07 -8.65
CA ILE A 488 -14.40 -10.12 -7.23
C ILE A 488 -15.16 -11.21 -6.48
N TRP A 489 -16.49 -11.30 -6.65
CA TRP A 489 -17.29 -12.33 -5.99
C TRP A 489 -16.86 -13.75 -6.40
N GLN A 490 -16.67 -13.99 -7.70
CA GLN A 490 -16.20 -15.28 -8.21
C GLN A 490 -14.80 -15.60 -7.72
N ARG A 491 -13.88 -14.64 -7.71
CA ARG A 491 -12.51 -14.84 -7.22
C ARG A 491 -12.49 -15.15 -5.73
N ASN A 492 -13.22 -14.39 -4.92
CA ASN A 492 -13.28 -14.61 -3.47
C ASN A 492 -13.80 -16.00 -3.13
N ARG A 493 -14.91 -16.40 -3.79
CA ARG A 493 -15.48 -17.74 -3.64
C ARG A 493 -14.51 -18.83 -4.09
N THR A 494 -13.76 -18.58 -5.16
CA THR A 494 -12.77 -19.53 -5.68
C THR A 494 -11.61 -19.66 -4.71
N GLN A 495 -11.05 -18.57 -4.18
CA GLN A 495 -9.99 -18.63 -3.18
C GLN A 495 -10.43 -19.38 -1.92
N GLN A 496 -11.61 -19.08 -1.37
CA GLN A 496 -12.13 -19.81 -0.21
C GLN A 496 -12.25 -21.31 -0.49
N ARG A 497 -12.78 -21.70 -1.66
CA ARG A 497 -12.86 -23.10 -2.07
C ARG A 497 -11.49 -23.75 -2.23
N LEU A 498 -10.53 -23.05 -2.83
CA LEU A 498 -9.18 -23.54 -3.04
C LEU A 498 -8.44 -23.72 -1.71
N TYR A 499 -8.62 -22.79 -0.76
CA TYR A 499 -8.08 -22.91 0.58
C TYR A 499 -8.74 -24.09 1.29
N ASP A 500 -10.07 -24.16 1.30
CA ASP A 500 -10.75 -25.29 1.93
C ASP A 500 -10.33 -26.62 1.30
N ALA A 501 -10.04 -26.67 -0.01
CA ALA A 501 -9.54 -27.85 -0.71
C ALA A 501 -8.06 -28.18 -0.45
N GLY A 502 -7.34 -27.35 0.30
CA GLY A 502 -5.90 -27.50 0.57
C GLY A 502 -4.97 -27.00 -0.54
N GLN A 503 -5.48 -26.42 -1.63
CA GLN A 503 -4.65 -26.09 -2.80
C GLN A 503 -3.84 -24.80 -2.64
N ILE A 504 -4.38 -23.80 -1.93
CA ILE A 504 -3.69 -22.54 -1.62
C ILE A 504 -3.52 -22.38 -0.12
N ASP A 505 -2.45 -21.72 0.31
CA ASP A 505 -2.06 -21.50 1.71
C ASP A 505 -2.10 -20.02 2.13
N ALA A 506 -2.57 -19.14 1.25
CA ALA A 506 -2.75 -17.71 1.53
C ALA A 506 -3.95 -17.14 0.79
N PHE A 507 -4.65 -16.22 1.44
CA PHE A 507 -5.69 -15.39 0.87
C PHE A 507 -5.14 -14.07 0.34
N ASP A 508 -5.94 -13.37 -0.46
CA ASP A 508 -5.66 -11.96 -0.73
C ASP A 508 -5.86 -11.09 0.52
N PRO A 509 -5.25 -9.89 0.61
CA PRO A 509 -5.21 -9.10 1.84
C PRO A 509 -6.56 -8.81 2.50
N PHE A 510 -7.62 -8.57 1.72
CA PHE A 510 -8.95 -8.28 2.27
C PHE A 510 -9.64 -9.54 2.81
N LEU A 511 -9.57 -10.65 2.07
CA LEU A 511 -10.10 -11.92 2.54
C LEU A 511 -9.29 -12.47 3.73
N GLU A 512 -8.00 -12.20 3.77
CA GLU A 512 -7.11 -12.57 4.88
C GLU A 512 -7.52 -11.86 6.17
N GLU A 513 -7.68 -10.53 6.13
CA GLU A 513 -8.17 -9.75 7.27
C GLU A 513 -9.53 -10.29 7.77
N GLN A 514 -10.47 -10.51 6.86
CA GLN A 514 -11.78 -11.08 7.19
C GLN A 514 -11.66 -12.49 7.81
N PHE A 515 -10.81 -13.35 7.23
CA PHE A 515 -10.61 -14.73 7.69
C PHE A 515 -10.12 -14.80 9.12
N PHE A 516 -9.12 -13.99 9.50
CA PHE A 516 -8.61 -13.97 10.87
C PHE A 516 -9.56 -13.27 11.84
N LYS A 517 -10.19 -12.15 11.44
CA LYS A 517 -11.19 -11.46 12.27
C LYS A 517 -12.37 -12.35 12.64
N GLU A 518 -12.98 -12.99 11.65
CA GLU A 518 -14.11 -13.90 11.88
C GLU A 518 -13.67 -15.18 12.60
N GLY A 519 -12.39 -15.54 12.48
CA GLY A 519 -11.79 -16.71 13.11
C GLY A 519 -11.61 -16.57 14.61
N MET A 520 -11.38 -15.35 15.11
CA MET A 520 -11.05 -15.07 16.51
C MET A 520 -12.27 -14.58 17.31
N GLN A 521 -12.31 -14.94 18.59
CA GLN A 521 -13.33 -14.50 19.53
C GLN A 521 -12.67 -13.79 20.72
N SER A 522 -13.27 -12.68 21.17
CA SER A 522 -12.81 -11.97 22.36
C SER A 522 -13.17 -12.75 23.62
N ALA A 523 -12.15 -13.14 24.38
CA ALA A 523 -12.27 -13.81 25.66
C ALA A 523 -11.60 -12.96 26.75
N GLY A 524 -12.31 -11.92 27.19
CA GLY A 524 -11.78 -10.96 28.16
C GLY A 524 -10.72 -10.06 27.53
N SER A 525 -9.46 -10.13 28.01
CA SER A 525 -8.34 -9.35 27.49
C SER A 525 -7.50 -10.06 26.43
N ALA A 526 -7.90 -11.27 26.02
CA ALA A 526 -7.19 -12.07 25.03
C ALA A 526 -8.16 -12.51 23.91
N PHE A 527 -7.60 -12.81 22.74
CA PHE A 527 -8.34 -13.38 21.61
C PHE A 527 -8.03 -14.87 21.54
N ILE A 528 -9.08 -15.69 21.41
CA ILE A 528 -9.00 -17.14 21.30
C ILE A 528 -9.62 -17.56 19.97
N PRO A 529 -9.05 -18.53 19.24
CA PRO A 529 -9.67 -19.05 18.03
C PRO A 529 -11.06 -19.65 18.32
N SER A 530 -11.98 -19.47 17.39
CA SER A 530 -13.27 -20.16 17.41
C SER A 530 -13.12 -21.61 16.99
N LEU A 531 -13.95 -22.51 17.54
CA LEU A 531 -13.95 -23.94 17.16
C LEU A 531 -14.08 -24.15 15.65
N LYS A 532 -14.92 -23.34 14.97
CA LYS A 532 -15.09 -23.40 13.51
C LYS A 532 -13.80 -23.05 12.77
N PHE A 533 -13.03 -22.11 13.30
CA PHE A 533 -11.75 -21.70 12.72
C PHE A 533 -10.72 -22.79 12.87
N GLU A 534 -10.59 -23.37 14.07
CA GLU A 534 -9.69 -24.50 14.32
C GLU A 534 -10.02 -25.70 13.42
N GLU A 535 -11.30 -26.11 13.37
CA GLU A 535 -11.76 -27.20 12.51
C GLU A 535 -11.46 -26.93 11.03
N ARG A 536 -11.64 -25.69 10.57
CA ARG A 536 -11.38 -25.31 9.19
C ARG A 536 -9.89 -25.40 8.85
N VAL A 537 -9.00 -24.93 9.72
CA VAL A 537 -7.54 -24.98 9.54
C VAL A 537 -7.05 -26.43 9.60
N GLN A 538 -7.57 -27.23 10.52
CA GLN A 538 -7.19 -28.64 10.63
C GLN A 538 -7.63 -29.44 9.39
N LYS A 539 -8.86 -29.23 8.92
CA LYS A 539 -9.35 -29.85 7.69
C LYS A 539 -8.58 -29.40 6.45
N HIS A 540 -8.11 -28.15 6.43
CA HIS A 540 -7.23 -27.63 5.39
C HIS A 540 -5.90 -28.40 5.36
N LEU A 541 -5.27 -28.61 6.52
CA LEU A 541 -4.03 -29.38 6.66
C LEU A 541 -4.20 -30.84 6.25
N GLU A 542 -5.28 -31.50 6.67
CA GLU A 542 -5.59 -32.87 6.25
C GLU A 542 -5.71 -33.01 4.73
N ARG A 543 -6.31 -32.01 4.07
CA ARG A 543 -6.42 -32.01 2.61
C ARG A 543 -5.10 -31.72 1.93
N ARG A 544 -4.24 -30.88 2.53
CA ARG A 544 -2.88 -30.62 2.03
C ARG A 544 -2.00 -31.85 2.08
N SER A 545 -2.04 -32.60 3.18
CA SER A 545 -1.25 -33.83 3.31
C SER A 545 -1.67 -34.88 2.27
N VAL A 546 -2.97 -35.01 1.99
CA VAL A 546 -3.50 -35.86 0.91
C VAL A 546 -2.99 -35.44 -0.48
N LEU A 547 -2.77 -34.14 -0.70
CA LEU A 547 -2.22 -33.61 -1.95
C LEU A 547 -0.68 -33.68 -2.04
N GLY A 548 0.01 -34.12 -0.98
CA GLY A 548 1.47 -34.09 -0.90
C GLY A 548 2.07 -32.68 -0.87
N LEU A 549 1.27 -31.69 -0.44
CA LEU A 549 1.72 -30.31 -0.27
C LEU A 549 2.28 -30.09 1.14
N PRO A 550 3.09 -29.03 1.37
CA PRO A 550 3.61 -28.73 2.70
C PRO A 550 2.50 -28.59 3.75
N GLU A 551 2.65 -29.26 4.89
CA GLU A 551 1.73 -29.27 6.03
C GLU A 551 1.81 -27.99 6.87
N THR A 552 1.87 -26.84 6.21
CA THR A 552 1.82 -25.52 6.85
C THR A 552 0.39 -24.99 6.82
N PRO A 553 -0.15 -24.47 7.94
CA PRO A 553 -1.55 -24.01 8.02
C PRO A 553 -1.80 -22.77 7.15
N TYR A 554 -0.74 -22.02 6.90
CA TYR A 554 -0.74 -20.78 6.16
C TYR A 554 0.67 -20.47 5.65
N ASN A 555 0.79 -19.56 4.68
CA ASN A 555 2.06 -19.19 4.10
C ASN A 555 2.98 -18.45 5.10
N GLU A 556 4.24 -18.90 5.23
CA GLU A 556 5.20 -18.36 6.21
C GLU A 556 5.53 -16.88 6.02
N ARG A 557 5.60 -16.41 4.76
CA ARG A 557 5.86 -15.00 4.44
C ARG A 557 4.67 -14.12 4.84
N ARG A 558 3.45 -14.55 4.52
CA ARG A 558 2.23 -13.84 4.93
C ARG A 558 2.06 -13.81 6.43
N LEU A 559 2.27 -14.93 7.13
CA LEU A 559 2.21 -14.95 8.59
C LEU A 559 3.21 -13.97 9.21
N THR A 560 4.40 -13.84 8.63
CA THR A 560 5.39 -12.84 9.08
C THR A 560 4.84 -11.41 8.99
N ASP A 561 4.20 -11.05 7.87
CA ASP A 561 3.58 -9.73 7.70
C ASP A 561 2.38 -9.54 8.66
N LEU A 562 1.64 -10.61 8.95
CA LEU A 562 0.43 -10.58 9.80
C LEU A 562 0.73 -10.45 11.29
N LEU A 563 1.87 -10.93 11.77
CA LEU A 563 2.33 -10.67 13.15
C LEU A 563 2.50 -9.17 13.43
N ASP A 564 2.76 -8.42 12.37
CA ASP A 564 3.00 -6.99 12.35
C ASP A 564 1.73 -6.17 11.99
N HIS A 565 0.57 -6.84 11.90
CA HIS A 565 -0.72 -6.23 11.52
C HIS A 565 -1.22 -5.22 12.57
N PRO A 566 -1.83 -4.08 12.15
CA PRO A 566 -2.33 -3.06 13.08
C PRO A 566 -3.52 -3.51 13.94
N GLU A 567 -4.22 -4.55 13.54
CA GLU A 567 -5.41 -5.05 14.25
C GLU A 567 -5.08 -6.26 15.12
N GLU A 568 -5.50 -6.19 16.37
CA GLU A 568 -5.14 -7.18 17.40
C GLU A 568 -5.75 -8.55 17.15
N GLU A 569 -6.97 -8.62 16.62
CA GLU A 569 -7.66 -9.86 16.25
C GLU A 569 -6.87 -10.65 15.19
N VAL A 570 -6.44 -9.96 14.14
CA VAL A 570 -5.69 -10.54 13.03
C VAL A 570 -4.33 -11.04 13.52
N ARG A 571 -3.63 -10.21 14.31
CA ARG A 571 -2.34 -10.58 14.89
C ARG A 571 -2.46 -11.80 15.80
N ALA A 572 -3.45 -11.82 16.69
CA ALA A 572 -3.66 -12.94 17.60
C ALA A 572 -3.97 -14.25 16.86
N GLY A 573 -4.72 -14.17 15.74
CA GLY A 573 -4.96 -15.34 14.89
C GLY A 573 -3.68 -15.85 14.22
N ALA A 574 -2.81 -14.95 13.74
CA ALA A 574 -1.51 -15.32 13.19
C ALA A 574 -0.58 -15.91 14.27
N GLU A 575 -0.52 -15.31 15.46
CA GLU A 575 0.23 -15.81 16.62
C GLU A 575 -0.24 -17.20 17.05
N TRP A 576 -1.55 -17.43 17.07
CA TRP A 576 -2.13 -18.76 17.35
C TRP A 576 -1.68 -19.80 16.32
N MET A 577 -1.72 -19.49 15.01
CA MET A 577 -1.25 -20.43 13.98
C MET A 577 0.24 -20.74 14.13
N VAL A 578 1.05 -19.72 14.40
CA VAL A 578 2.50 -19.86 14.57
C VAL A 578 2.83 -20.74 15.78
N THR A 579 2.12 -20.55 16.89
CA THR A 579 2.35 -21.31 18.13
C THR A 579 1.78 -22.73 18.07
N MET A 580 0.58 -22.91 17.53
CA MET A 580 -0.09 -24.22 17.46
C MET A 580 0.59 -25.18 16.48
N PHE A 581 1.07 -24.67 15.35
CA PHE A 581 1.66 -25.49 14.28
C PHE A 581 3.18 -25.38 14.17
N ASP A 582 3.83 -24.68 15.13
CA ASP A 582 5.27 -24.44 15.14
C ASP A 582 5.76 -23.96 13.76
N VAL A 583 5.28 -22.79 13.32
CA VAL A 583 5.65 -22.22 12.00
C VAL A 583 6.82 -21.26 12.16
N ILE A 584 7.83 -21.36 11.28
CA ILE A 584 9.01 -20.48 11.33
C ILE A 584 8.67 -19.17 10.61
N VAL A 585 8.55 -18.08 11.37
CA VAL A 585 8.13 -16.77 10.86
C VAL A 585 8.99 -15.65 11.47
N GLY A 586 8.94 -14.46 10.85
CA GLY A 586 9.66 -13.28 11.33
C GLY A 586 10.81 -12.85 10.42
N LYS A 587 11.62 -11.90 10.91
CA LYS A 587 12.86 -11.48 10.24
C LYS A 587 13.86 -12.64 10.17
N PRO A 588 14.83 -12.63 9.24
CA PRO A 588 15.78 -13.72 9.07
C PRO A 588 16.50 -14.14 10.36
N THR A 589 16.87 -13.17 11.22
CA THR A 589 17.48 -13.44 12.54
C THR A 589 16.54 -14.18 13.50
N ARG A 590 15.26 -13.82 13.52
CA ARG A 590 14.24 -14.52 14.33
C ARG A 590 13.97 -15.93 13.78
N LYS A 591 13.93 -16.09 12.45
CA LYS A 591 13.80 -17.41 11.82
C LYS A 591 14.98 -18.32 12.19
N LEU A 592 16.19 -17.77 12.20
CA LEU A 592 17.42 -18.47 12.61
C LEU A 592 17.34 -18.95 14.07
N GLU A 593 16.87 -18.10 14.99
CA GLU A 593 16.65 -18.48 16.39
C GLU A 593 15.63 -19.62 16.52
N LEU A 594 14.47 -19.50 15.89
CA LEU A 594 13.42 -20.53 15.91
C LEU A 594 13.91 -21.86 15.31
N LEU A 595 14.70 -21.80 14.24
CA LEU A 595 15.34 -22.98 13.66
C LEU A 595 16.32 -23.63 14.64
N ALA A 596 17.19 -22.84 15.27
CA ALA A 596 18.15 -23.36 16.25
C ALA A 596 17.45 -24.03 17.45
N ASP A 597 16.39 -23.39 17.98
CA ASP A 597 15.57 -23.94 19.06
C ASP A 597 14.88 -25.26 18.67
N ARG A 598 14.32 -25.32 17.46
CA ARG A 598 13.71 -26.55 16.94
C ARG A 598 14.72 -27.69 16.85
N TRP A 599 15.91 -27.43 16.33
CA TRP A 599 16.95 -28.45 16.20
C TRP A 599 17.45 -28.93 17.57
N ASP A 600 17.62 -28.03 18.53
CA ASP A 600 17.95 -28.41 19.92
C ASP A 600 16.85 -29.22 20.59
N GLY A 601 15.59 -28.92 20.31
CA GLY A 601 14.41 -29.63 20.81
C GLY A 601 14.11 -30.94 20.07
N SER A 602 14.82 -31.25 18.98
CA SER A 602 14.51 -32.37 18.08
C SER A 602 15.01 -33.73 18.59
N TRP A 603 14.57 -34.14 19.78
CA TRP A 603 14.93 -35.45 20.35
C TRP A 603 13.76 -36.13 21.06
N THR A 604 13.83 -37.44 21.11
CA THR A 604 12.89 -38.30 21.84
C THR A 604 13.63 -39.07 22.93
N SER A 605 12.94 -39.44 24.00
CA SER A 605 13.50 -40.26 25.08
C SER A 605 13.20 -41.72 24.79
N SER A 606 14.22 -42.54 24.56
CA SER A 606 14.10 -44.00 24.49
C SER A 606 14.74 -44.65 25.71
N GLN A 607 14.21 -45.79 26.14
CA GLN A 607 14.86 -46.61 27.16
C GLN A 607 15.96 -47.44 26.49
N SER A 608 17.20 -47.19 26.89
CA SER A 608 18.32 -48.06 26.52
C SER A 608 18.15 -49.45 27.13
N ALA A 609 18.76 -50.47 26.53
CA ALA A 609 18.81 -51.84 27.04
C ALA A 609 19.33 -51.94 28.50
N ASN A 610 20.05 -50.91 28.98
CA ASN A 610 20.56 -50.81 30.35
C ASN A 610 19.65 -49.99 31.30
N GLY A 611 18.42 -49.68 30.92
CA GLY A 611 17.44 -48.94 31.74
C GLY A 611 17.72 -47.45 31.91
N ARG A 612 18.78 -46.90 31.30
CA ARG A 612 19.06 -45.46 31.29
C ARG A 612 18.29 -44.77 30.16
N PRO A 613 17.67 -43.60 30.41
CA PRO A 613 17.08 -42.81 29.34
C PRO A 613 18.17 -42.35 28.36
N ARG A 614 17.98 -42.63 27.08
CA ARG A 614 18.83 -42.19 25.97
C ARG A 614 18.06 -41.15 25.16
N ARG A 615 18.74 -40.07 24.79
CA ARG A 615 18.20 -39.11 23.82
C ARG A 615 18.44 -39.66 22.42
N ASP A 616 17.37 -39.95 21.71
CA ASP A 616 17.39 -40.30 20.29
C ASP A 616 16.97 -39.07 19.49
N TYR A 617 17.95 -38.43 18.87
CA TYR A 617 17.72 -37.23 18.09
C TYR A 617 17.00 -37.53 16.77
N LEU A 618 15.99 -36.75 16.43
CA LEU A 618 15.20 -36.86 15.20
C LEU A 618 16.04 -36.64 13.95
N HIS A 619 17.09 -35.81 14.05
CA HIS A 619 18.04 -35.60 12.96
C HIS A 619 18.87 -36.85 12.63
N THR A 620 18.74 -37.98 13.35
CA THR A 620 19.29 -39.27 12.89
C THR A 620 18.47 -39.87 11.74
N ASN A 621 17.19 -39.49 11.59
CA ASN A 621 16.33 -39.89 10.49
C ASN A 621 16.62 -39.07 9.21
N ALA A 622 16.94 -39.76 8.11
CA ALA A 622 17.25 -39.13 6.83
C ALA A 622 16.07 -38.37 6.21
N GLU A 623 14.83 -38.84 6.38
CA GLU A 623 13.65 -38.15 5.83
C GLU A 623 13.42 -36.81 6.53
N TRP A 624 13.58 -36.80 7.86
CA TRP A 624 13.46 -35.58 8.64
C TRP A 624 14.52 -34.54 8.24
N ARG A 625 15.78 -34.98 8.07
CA ARG A 625 16.88 -34.10 7.62
C ARG A 625 16.60 -33.50 6.23
N ARG A 626 16.11 -34.30 5.28
CA ARG A 626 15.76 -33.82 3.93
C ARG A 626 14.63 -32.78 3.95
N LEU A 627 13.71 -32.87 4.89
CA LEU A 627 12.64 -31.86 5.07
C LEU A 627 13.16 -30.56 5.71
N GLN A 628 14.12 -30.63 6.63
CA GLN A 628 14.66 -29.43 7.29
C GLN A 628 15.74 -28.72 6.48
N LYS A 629 16.49 -29.43 5.63
CA LYS A 629 17.59 -28.85 4.85
C LYS A 629 17.18 -27.61 4.05
N PRO A 630 16.12 -27.64 3.21
CA PRO A 630 15.70 -26.47 2.43
C PRO A 630 15.31 -25.26 3.30
N ARG A 631 14.82 -25.51 4.53
CA ARG A 631 14.43 -24.45 5.47
C ARG A 631 15.65 -23.71 6.03
N ILE A 632 16.71 -24.45 6.34
CA ILE A 632 17.97 -23.85 6.80
C ILE A 632 18.60 -23.06 5.65
N GLU A 633 18.73 -23.67 4.47
CA GLU A 633 19.30 -23.01 3.28
C GLU A 633 18.54 -21.71 2.94
N GLY A 634 17.19 -21.74 2.99
CA GLY A 634 16.38 -20.55 2.74
C GLY A 634 16.63 -19.40 3.73
N VAL A 635 16.82 -19.70 5.02
CA VAL A 635 17.12 -18.65 6.03
C VAL A 635 18.53 -18.11 5.88
N LEU A 636 19.51 -18.96 5.57
CA LEU A 636 20.89 -18.54 5.31
C LEU A 636 20.99 -17.68 4.05
N GLU A 637 20.27 -18.05 2.99
CA GLU A 637 20.18 -17.26 1.77
C GLU A 637 19.52 -15.90 2.02
N GLU A 638 18.46 -15.84 2.84
CA GLU A 638 17.85 -14.58 3.27
C GLU A 638 18.82 -13.69 4.08
N LEU A 639 19.67 -14.28 4.92
CA LEU A 639 20.69 -13.56 5.71
C LEU A 639 21.85 -13.07 4.84
N LEU A 640 22.27 -13.85 3.85
CA LEU A 640 23.30 -13.47 2.87
C LEU A 640 22.79 -12.37 1.93
N GLY A 641 21.50 -12.41 1.56
CA GLY A 641 20.85 -11.44 0.69
C GLY A 641 21.21 -11.59 -0.80
N ALA A 642 20.56 -10.80 -1.65
CA ALA A 642 20.78 -10.83 -3.10
C ALA A 642 22.18 -10.37 -3.52
N ASP A 643 22.77 -9.45 -2.74
CA ASP A 643 24.13 -8.97 -2.92
C ASP A 643 25.07 -9.74 -1.99
N ARG A 644 25.36 -11.00 -2.34
CA ARG A 644 26.30 -11.87 -1.60
C ARG A 644 27.70 -11.24 -1.41
N GLU A 645 28.05 -10.27 -2.26
CA GLU A 645 29.38 -9.66 -2.33
C GLU A 645 29.47 -8.24 -1.74
N THR A 646 28.35 -7.56 -1.42
CA THR A 646 28.40 -6.14 -1.01
C THR A 646 28.35 -5.95 0.50
N GLY A 647 29.53 -5.85 1.09
CA GLY A 647 29.75 -5.24 2.40
C GLY A 647 29.48 -6.14 3.62
N PRO A 648 30.02 -5.77 4.79
CA PRO A 648 29.96 -6.59 5.98
C PRO A 648 28.54 -6.69 6.55
N LYS A 649 28.17 -7.88 7.04
CA LYS A 649 26.85 -8.17 7.62
C LYS A 649 26.83 -7.81 9.11
N ASN A 650 25.70 -7.25 9.57
CA ASN A 650 25.49 -6.91 10.97
C ASN A 650 24.68 -8.02 11.66
N LEU A 651 25.35 -9.09 12.07
CA LEU A 651 24.79 -10.13 12.94
C LEU A 651 25.15 -9.82 14.40
N SER A 652 24.21 -10.10 15.31
CA SER A 652 24.46 -10.00 16.76
C SER A 652 25.20 -11.23 17.29
N ASP A 653 25.77 -11.13 18.49
CA ASP A 653 26.40 -12.27 19.17
C ASP A 653 25.41 -13.45 19.36
N MET A 654 24.13 -13.16 19.57
CA MET A 654 23.09 -14.19 19.66
C MET A 654 22.85 -14.90 18.33
N ASP A 655 22.90 -14.18 17.21
CA ASP A 655 22.76 -14.78 15.89
C ASP A 655 23.92 -15.74 15.60
N ILE A 656 25.14 -15.36 16.00
CA ILE A 656 26.33 -16.22 15.89
C ILE A 656 26.19 -17.48 16.76
N LEU A 657 25.67 -17.34 17.98
CA LEU A 657 25.37 -18.50 18.83
C LEU A 657 24.34 -19.44 18.17
N ASN A 658 23.31 -18.89 17.54
CA ASN A 658 22.30 -19.70 16.84
C ASN A 658 22.87 -20.42 15.61
N LEU A 659 23.77 -19.79 14.84
CA LEU A 659 24.51 -20.46 13.76
C LEU A 659 25.35 -21.62 14.30
N MET A 660 26.03 -21.42 15.43
CA MET A 660 26.84 -22.46 16.08
C MET A 660 25.99 -23.63 16.60
N ARG A 661 24.79 -23.34 17.14
CA ARG A 661 23.81 -24.38 17.54
C ARG A 661 23.38 -25.23 16.36
N LEU A 662 23.11 -24.62 15.20
CA LEU A 662 22.78 -25.37 13.98
C LEU A 662 23.98 -26.21 13.47
N LEU A 663 25.18 -25.65 13.49
CA LEU A 663 26.40 -26.36 13.10
C LEU A 663 26.66 -27.60 13.94
N LYS A 664 26.38 -27.55 15.25
CA LYS A 664 26.52 -28.71 16.15
C LYS A 664 25.73 -29.92 15.65
N HIS A 665 24.51 -29.72 15.15
CA HIS A 665 23.66 -30.82 14.69
C HIS A 665 23.85 -31.16 13.21
N CYS A 666 24.21 -30.18 12.37
CA CYS A 666 24.37 -30.38 10.93
C CYS A 666 25.79 -30.83 10.51
N GLY A 667 26.78 -30.65 11.40
CA GLY A 667 28.20 -30.79 11.11
C GLY A 667 28.58 -32.16 10.52
N ASP A 668 28.04 -33.24 11.09
CA ASP A 668 28.47 -34.61 10.78
C ASP A 668 27.85 -35.19 9.49
N TYR A 669 26.89 -34.50 8.88
CA TYR A 669 26.08 -35.05 7.78
C TYR A 669 26.50 -34.48 6.42
N ALA A 670 26.92 -35.33 5.49
CA ALA A 670 27.39 -34.91 4.16
C ALA A 670 26.38 -34.06 3.36
N GLU A 671 25.07 -34.31 3.54
CA GLU A 671 24.02 -33.58 2.81
C GLU A 671 23.90 -32.10 3.20
N PHE A 672 24.46 -31.70 4.35
CA PHE A 672 24.49 -30.31 4.83
C PHE A 672 25.78 -29.56 4.45
N HIS A 673 26.60 -30.08 3.53
CA HIS A 673 27.82 -29.37 3.10
C HIS A 673 27.52 -27.94 2.64
N TYR A 674 26.48 -27.74 1.83
CA TYR A 674 26.15 -26.40 1.33
C TYR A 674 25.77 -25.43 2.47
N VAL A 675 24.93 -25.87 3.40
CA VAL A 675 24.59 -25.16 4.65
C VAL A 675 25.84 -24.79 5.45
N ARG A 676 26.79 -25.73 5.61
CA ARG A 676 28.06 -25.48 6.31
C ARG A 676 28.87 -24.38 5.66
N THR A 677 28.95 -24.38 4.33
CA THR A 677 29.64 -23.36 3.55
C THR A 677 29.00 -21.99 3.72
N GLU A 678 27.68 -21.89 3.61
CA GLU A 678 26.95 -20.62 3.80
C GLU A 678 27.09 -20.05 5.21
N ILE A 679 27.09 -20.91 6.24
CA ILE A 679 27.32 -20.45 7.62
C ILE A 679 28.73 -19.87 7.78
N VAL A 680 29.74 -20.51 7.20
CA VAL A 680 31.12 -19.99 7.25
C VAL A 680 31.25 -18.68 6.48
N GLU A 681 30.58 -18.55 5.33
CA GLU A 681 30.53 -17.30 4.56
C GLU A 681 29.86 -16.16 5.36
N LEU A 682 28.75 -16.44 6.04
CA LEU A 682 28.10 -15.46 6.94
C LEU A 682 29.03 -15.02 8.07
N LEU A 683 29.73 -15.97 8.71
CA LEU A 683 30.70 -15.66 9.77
C LEU A 683 31.88 -14.84 9.22
N ALA A 684 32.35 -15.11 8.00
CA ALA A 684 33.41 -14.36 7.34
C ALA A 684 33.02 -12.89 7.12
N GLN A 685 31.79 -12.63 6.70
CA GLN A 685 31.32 -11.29 6.36
C GLN A 685 30.84 -10.48 7.58
N THR A 686 30.76 -11.08 8.77
CA THR A 686 30.16 -10.44 9.95
C THR A 686 31.15 -9.53 10.68
N THR A 687 30.69 -8.39 11.22
CA THR A 687 31.52 -7.44 12.00
C THR A 687 31.65 -7.77 13.49
N ALA A 688 30.88 -8.73 14.00
CA ALA A 688 30.88 -9.08 15.42
C ALA A 688 32.11 -9.96 15.79
N PRO A 689 32.90 -9.59 16.82
CA PRO A 689 34.12 -10.31 17.19
C PRO A 689 33.92 -11.78 17.56
N LEU A 690 32.70 -12.16 17.95
CA LEU A 690 32.37 -13.54 18.27
C LEU A 690 32.47 -14.46 17.04
N ALA A 691 32.36 -13.94 15.83
CA ALA A 691 32.43 -14.73 14.59
C ALA A 691 33.84 -15.32 14.37
N PHE A 692 34.90 -14.58 14.69
CA PHE A 692 36.26 -15.14 14.72
C PHE A 692 36.35 -16.39 15.61
N TRP A 693 35.83 -16.31 16.83
CA TRP A 693 35.89 -17.42 17.77
C TRP A 693 35.00 -18.59 17.33
N ALA A 694 33.89 -18.33 16.64
CA ALA A 694 33.07 -19.36 16.01
C ALA A 694 33.85 -20.11 14.91
N LEU A 695 34.63 -19.41 14.10
CA LEU A 695 35.50 -20.01 13.07
C LEU A 695 36.65 -20.81 13.69
N VAL A 696 37.30 -20.28 14.73
CA VAL A 696 38.33 -20.99 15.50
C VAL A 696 37.77 -22.27 16.11
N ALA A 697 36.53 -22.25 16.59
CA ALA A 697 35.87 -23.42 17.15
C ALA A 697 35.71 -24.57 16.12
N GLN A 698 35.72 -24.27 14.82
CA GLN A 698 35.63 -25.30 13.78
C GLN A 698 36.98 -25.97 13.49
N THR A 699 38.09 -25.25 13.66
CA THR A 699 39.43 -25.68 13.22
C THR A 699 40.38 -26.03 14.36
N CYS A 700 40.05 -25.71 15.61
CA CYS A 700 40.92 -25.94 16.75
C CYS A 700 41.02 -27.45 17.13
N PRO A 701 42.23 -28.02 17.35
CA PRO A 701 42.39 -29.41 17.74
C PRO A 701 41.87 -29.71 19.16
N PRO A 702 41.14 -30.83 19.38
CA PRO A 702 40.53 -31.12 20.67
C PRO A 702 41.44 -31.70 21.76
N ARG A 703 42.66 -32.18 21.41
CA ARG A 703 43.53 -32.95 22.33
C ARG A 703 44.98 -32.49 22.40
N ASP A 704 45.29 -31.30 21.87
CA ASP A 704 46.66 -30.78 21.84
C ASP A 704 46.87 -29.72 22.94
N SER A 705 47.87 -29.92 23.80
CA SER A 705 48.18 -29.03 24.93
C SER A 705 48.52 -27.61 24.50
N LYS A 706 49.03 -27.42 23.27
CA LYS A 706 49.34 -26.10 22.70
C LYS A 706 48.11 -25.23 22.46
N PHE A 707 46.91 -25.82 22.41
CA PHE A 707 45.66 -25.10 22.18
C PHE A 707 44.79 -24.94 23.42
N THR A 708 45.29 -25.31 24.61
CA THR A 708 44.51 -25.23 25.85
C THR A 708 43.93 -23.83 26.08
N ARG A 709 44.66 -22.76 25.73
CA ARG A 709 44.18 -21.38 25.76
C ARG A 709 42.99 -21.16 24.81
N TRP A 710 43.10 -21.62 23.56
CA TRP A 710 42.09 -21.46 22.52
C TRP A 710 40.83 -22.27 22.82
N THR A 711 40.98 -23.54 23.21
CA THR A 711 39.84 -24.40 23.58
C THR A 711 39.14 -23.90 24.84
N SER A 712 39.88 -23.38 25.83
CA SER A 712 39.29 -22.76 27.03
C SER A 712 38.48 -21.51 26.69
N GLU A 713 38.98 -20.64 25.82
CA GLU A 713 38.27 -19.40 25.44
C GLU A 713 37.04 -19.70 24.56
N VAL A 714 37.15 -20.67 23.64
CA VAL A 714 36.02 -21.19 22.87
C VAL A 714 34.95 -21.77 23.81
N HIS A 715 35.35 -22.59 24.79
CA HIS A 715 34.41 -23.16 25.76
C HIS A 715 33.75 -22.08 26.63
N LYS A 716 34.48 -21.04 27.04
CA LYS A 716 33.93 -19.91 27.79
C LYS A 716 32.84 -19.16 27.01
N ARG A 717 32.99 -19.03 25.69
CA ARG A 717 32.07 -18.28 24.83
C ARG A 717 30.88 -19.10 24.35
N PHE A 718 31.10 -20.37 24.02
CA PHE A 718 30.11 -21.22 23.34
C PHE A 718 29.56 -22.35 24.24
N GLY A 719 30.24 -22.69 25.33
CA GLY A 719 29.79 -23.67 26.32
C GLY A 719 29.38 -25.01 25.70
N VAL A 720 28.11 -25.38 25.89
CA VAL A 720 27.54 -26.67 25.48
C VAL A 720 27.36 -26.79 23.95
N THR A 721 27.43 -25.68 23.21
CA THR A 721 27.24 -25.70 21.74
C THR A 721 28.44 -26.30 20.99
N VAL A 722 29.62 -26.36 21.62
CA VAL A 722 30.86 -26.91 21.05
C VAL A 722 31.35 -28.17 21.79
N THR A 723 30.54 -28.70 22.70
CA THR A 723 30.84 -29.95 23.42
C THR A 723 29.89 -31.07 23.01
N ALA A 724 30.46 -32.27 22.87
CA ALA A 724 29.69 -33.50 22.70
C ALA A 724 28.99 -33.89 24.02
N ASP A 725 28.05 -34.82 23.95
CA ASP A 725 27.32 -35.36 25.12
C ASP A 725 28.26 -36.03 26.15
N SER A 726 29.47 -36.41 25.72
CA SER A 726 30.55 -36.91 26.58
C SER A 726 31.28 -35.83 27.38
N GLY A 727 30.93 -34.55 27.19
CA GLY A 727 31.59 -33.39 27.78
C GLY A 727 32.89 -32.97 27.10
N ALA A 728 33.36 -33.73 26.11
CA ALA A 728 34.55 -33.39 25.34
C ALA A 728 34.26 -32.33 24.28
N TYR A 729 35.23 -31.44 24.04
CA TYR A 729 35.20 -30.50 22.93
C TYR A 729 35.19 -31.25 21.59
N SER A 730 34.23 -30.93 20.73
CA SER A 730 33.97 -31.65 19.48
C SER A 730 33.85 -30.64 18.33
N PRO A 731 34.97 -30.29 17.67
CA PRO A 731 34.95 -29.38 16.54
C PRO A 731 34.36 -30.07 15.30
N PRO A 732 33.29 -29.53 14.69
CA PRO A 732 32.63 -30.14 13.53
C PRO A 732 33.58 -30.40 12.34
N TYR A 733 34.46 -29.44 12.01
CA TYR A 733 35.24 -29.49 10.76
C TYR A 733 36.67 -29.98 10.94
N PHE A 734 37.13 -30.24 12.16
CA PHE A 734 38.52 -30.66 12.36
C PHE A 734 38.85 -31.97 11.61
N GLY A 735 37.87 -32.85 11.40
CA GLY A 735 38.06 -34.08 10.63
C GLY A 735 38.15 -33.90 9.10
N ILE A 736 37.76 -32.74 8.55
CA ILE A 736 37.49 -32.56 7.12
C ILE A 736 38.42 -31.48 6.54
N GLN A 737 39.43 -31.89 5.77
CA GLN A 737 40.51 -30.99 5.32
C GLN A 737 40.03 -29.80 4.47
N ASP A 738 39.07 -30.05 3.55
CA ASP A 738 38.58 -29.01 2.63
C ASP A 738 37.75 -27.94 3.36
N GLU A 739 36.98 -28.32 4.39
CA GLU A 739 36.20 -27.39 5.20
C GLU A 739 37.08 -26.56 6.15
N ARG A 740 38.18 -27.13 6.66
CA ARG A 740 39.19 -26.35 7.39
C ARG A 740 39.85 -25.28 6.51
N ALA A 741 40.17 -25.63 5.27
CA ALA A 741 40.73 -24.67 4.32
C ALA A 741 39.78 -23.49 4.08
N LEU A 742 38.48 -23.77 3.97
CA LEU A 742 37.43 -22.76 3.85
C LEU A 742 37.32 -21.86 5.09
N CYS A 743 37.39 -22.43 6.30
CA CYS A 743 37.44 -21.65 7.54
C CYS A 743 38.68 -20.73 7.64
N TYR A 744 39.86 -21.16 7.20
CA TYR A 744 41.04 -20.28 7.20
C TYR A 744 40.90 -19.09 6.25
N ALA A 745 40.30 -19.31 5.07
CA ALA A 745 39.99 -18.23 4.15
C ALA A 745 38.98 -17.25 4.77
N ALA A 746 37.92 -17.76 5.40
CA ALA A 746 36.91 -16.97 6.11
C ALA A 746 37.49 -16.16 7.27
N ILE A 747 38.44 -16.70 8.04
CA ILE A 747 39.13 -15.96 9.11
C ILE A 747 39.87 -14.75 8.54
N ALA A 748 40.55 -14.91 7.40
CA ALA A 748 41.23 -13.79 6.76
C ALA A 748 40.25 -12.75 6.21
N GLU A 749 39.13 -13.17 5.63
CA GLU A 749 38.09 -12.26 5.14
C GLU A 749 37.44 -11.48 6.30
N HIS A 750 37.12 -12.15 7.41
CA HIS A 750 36.61 -11.53 8.62
C HIS A 750 37.57 -10.46 9.16
N ALA A 751 38.87 -10.74 9.19
CA ALA A 751 39.87 -9.76 9.62
C ALA A 751 39.87 -8.49 8.75
N LEU A 752 39.62 -8.61 7.44
CA LEU A 752 39.54 -7.46 6.53
C LEU A 752 38.34 -6.55 6.81
N THR A 753 37.28 -7.06 7.46
CA THR A 753 36.09 -6.25 7.81
C THR A 753 36.36 -5.20 8.91
N TYR A 754 37.40 -5.38 9.73
CA TYR A 754 37.73 -4.47 10.85
C TYR A 754 38.58 -3.25 10.46
N GLY A 755 39.09 -3.19 9.22
CA GLY A 755 40.00 -2.13 8.78
C GLY A 755 41.33 -2.07 9.56
N VAL A 756 42.15 -1.04 9.29
CA VAL A 756 43.54 -0.91 9.81
C VAL A 756 43.61 -0.59 11.32
N SER A 757 42.50 -0.20 11.97
CA SER A 757 42.49 0.29 13.36
C SER A 757 41.77 -0.62 14.37
N GLY A 758 41.39 -1.85 13.99
CA GLY A 758 40.71 -2.80 14.89
C GLY A 758 41.68 -3.50 15.87
N SER A 759 41.19 -3.91 17.04
CA SER A 759 41.98 -4.55 18.11
C SER A 759 42.28 -6.05 17.90
N MET A 760 41.63 -6.71 16.94
CA MET A 760 41.70 -8.17 16.68
C MET A 760 42.78 -8.72 15.72
N PRO A 761 43.54 -7.94 14.90
CA PRO A 761 44.47 -8.50 13.91
C PRO A 761 45.57 -9.40 14.50
N LYS A 762 46.06 -9.07 15.70
CA LYS A 762 47.17 -9.80 16.34
C LYS A 762 46.80 -11.23 16.74
N GLU A 763 45.62 -11.41 17.34
CA GLU A 763 45.12 -12.74 17.75
C GLU A 763 44.84 -13.62 16.52
N ILE A 764 44.34 -13.03 15.44
CA ILE A 764 44.10 -13.72 14.17
C ILE A 764 45.42 -14.20 13.54
N CYS A 765 46.44 -13.33 13.47
CA CYS A 765 47.77 -13.70 12.98
C CYS A 765 48.41 -14.81 13.85
N GLU A 766 48.29 -14.72 15.18
CA GLU A 766 48.80 -15.74 16.13
C GLU A 766 48.16 -17.11 15.86
N TYR A 767 46.83 -17.15 15.69
CA TYR A 767 46.11 -18.40 15.39
C TYR A 767 46.51 -19.00 14.03
N LEU A 768 46.55 -18.19 12.98
CA LEU A 768 46.89 -18.65 11.62
C LEU A 768 48.35 -19.13 11.51
N ASP A 769 49.30 -18.51 12.23
CA ASP A 769 50.68 -19.00 12.33
C ASP A 769 50.73 -20.39 12.99
N LEU A 770 49.95 -20.58 14.05
CA LEU A 770 49.93 -21.84 14.76
C LEU A 770 49.29 -22.95 13.90
N MET A 771 48.21 -22.65 13.17
CA MET A 771 47.57 -23.60 12.26
C MET A 771 48.43 -23.95 11.04
N ARG A 772 49.15 -22.99 10.42
CA ARG A 772 50.03 -23.30 9.26
C ARG A 772 51.18 -24.26 9.62
N ARG A 773 51.62 -24.25 10.89
CA ARG A 773 52.67 -25.14 11.41
C ARG A 773 52.14 -26.57 11.64
N ILE A 774 50.88 -26.70 12.04
CA ILE A 774 50.26 -28.00 12.38
C ILE A 774 49.69 -28.71 11.16
N GLU A 775 49.07 -27.95 10.25
CA GLU A 775 48.59 -28.47 8.97
C GLU A 775 49.74 -28.79 8.00
N ALA A 776 51.01 -28.81 8.46
CA ALA A 776 52.21 -28.95 7.62
C ALA A 776 52.19 -30.15 6.66
N LYS A 777 51.41 -31.19 6.97
CA LYS A 777 51.27 -32.44 6.19
C LYS A 777 49.87 -32.66 5.60
N THR A 778 48.99 -31.66 5.59
CA THR A 778 47.59 -31.80 5.13
C THR A 778 47.30 -30.93 3.90
N LYS A 779 46.17 -31.18 3.22
CA LYS A 779 45.70 -30.36 2.10
C LYS A 779 45.23 -28.95 2.50
N ALA A 780 44.98 -28.71 3.79
CA ALA A 780 44.50 -27.41 4.28
C ALA A 780 45.62 -26.38 4.51
N ARG A 781 46.89 -26.82 4.51
CA ARG A 781 48.08 -25.96 4.71
C ARG A 781 48.17 -24.75 3.78
N PRO A 782 47.94 -24.88 2.46
CA PRO A 782 48.07 -23.75 1.55
C PRO A 782 47.11 -22.64 1.91
N ALA A 783 45.85 -22.98 2.24
CA ALA A 783 44.84 -22.01 2.65
C ALA A 783 45.21 -21.25 3.94
N ALA A 784 45.73 -21.94 4.97
CA ALA A 784 46.22 -21.29 6.19
C ALA A 784 47.41 -20.35 5.91
N LYS A 785 48.34 -20.78 5.03
CA LYS A 785 49.51 -19.98 4.63
C LYS A 785 49.12 -18.76 3.81
N ASP A 786 48.16 -18.91 2.91
CA ASP A 786 47.66 -17.83 2.04
C ASP A 786 46.83 -16.83 2.84
N ALA A 787 45.99 -17.29 3.78
CA ALA A 787 45.29 -16.45 4.74
C ALA A 787 46.27 -15.60 5.58
N TYR A 788 47.30 -16.22 6.16
CA TYR A 788 48.33 -15.54 6.95
C TYR A 788 49.10 -14.49 6.12
N LYS A 789 49.45 -14.80 4.87
CA LYS A 789 50.10 -13.85 3.95
C LYS A 789 49.19 -12.71 3.53
N ARG A 790 47.92 -12.99 3.24
CA ARG A 790 46.93 -12.01 2.78
C ARG A 790 46.71 -10.90 3.81
N LEU A 791 46.85 -11.22 5.09
CA LEU A 791 46.76 -10.27 6.19
C LEU A 791 48.05 -9.49 6.46
N GLY A 792 49.14 -9.74 5.73
CA GLY A 792 50.42 -9.07 5.95
C GLY A 792 51.07 -9.42 7.30
N CYS A 793 50.70 -10.55 7.92
CA CYS A 793 51.37 -11.06 9.11
C CYS A 793 52.78 -11.53 8.68
N SER A 794 53.82 -10.69 8.67
CA SER A 794 55.19 -11.12 8.35
C SER A 794 55.96 -11.51 9.61
N ASN A 795 56.82 -12.53 9.47
CA ASN A 795 57.62 -13.12 10.55
C ASN A 795 59.08 -12.58 10.57
N GLU A 796 59.35 -11.45 9.94
CA GLU A 796 60.67 -10.82 9.91
C GLU A 796 60.50 -9.32 10.18
N GLY A 797 61.41 -8.77 10.98
CA GLY A 797 61.28 -7.48 11.67
C GLY A 797 60.76 -6.33 10.81
N GLY A 798 59.85 -5.55 11.40
CA GLY A 798 59.29 -4.37 10.74
C GLY A 798 57.96 -3.91 11.34
N CYS A 799 57.89 -3.74 12.66
CA CYS A 799 57.02 -2.70 13.20
C CYS A 799 57.85 -1.43 13.27
N ASP A 800 57.54 -0.44 12.45
CA ASP A 800 58.10 0.92 12.50
C ASP A 800 56.96 1.87 12.91
N PRO A 801 57.17 3.04 13.58
CA PRO A 801 58.22 3.43 14.52
C PRO A 801 57.61 4.14 15.75
N PHE A 802 56.77 3.51 16.58
CA PHE A 802 56.26 4.19 17.79
C PHE A 802 55.97 3.21 18.93
N CYS A 803 57.00 2.86 19.71
CA CYS A 803 57.02 2.83 21.18
C CYS A 803 58.29 2.11 21.69
N PRO A 804 58.82 2.50 22.88
CA PRO A 804 60.20 2.24 23.26
C PRO A 804 60.42 0.88 23.94
N GLU A 805 61.69 0.47 23.83
CA GLU A 805 62.48 -0.59 24.48
C GLU A 805 61.89 -1.34 25.70
N GLU A 806 62.06 -2.66 25.72
CA GLU A 806 62.66 -3.39 26.85
C GLU A 806 63.10 -4.84 26.46
N THR A 807 64.42 -5.03 26.46
CA THR A 807 65.25 -6.13 27.03
C THR A 807 64.94 -7.64 26.81
N ASP A 808 65.94 -8.28 26.19
CA ASP A 808 66.54 -9.62 26.37
C ASP A 808 65.75 -10.76 27.06
N LEU A 809 65.73 -11.95 26.43
CA LEU A 809 66.56 -13.10 26.84
C LEU A 809 66.20 -14.46 26.15
N VAL A 810 67.28 -15.15 25.75
CA VAL A 810 67.54 -16.61 25.74
C VAL A 810 67.17 -17.44 24.50
N GLU A 811 68.20 -17.67 23.69
CA GLU A 811 68.39 -18.81 22.78
C GLU A 811 68.51 -20.12 23.58
N ILE A 812 67.89 -21.20 23.06
CA ILE A 812 68.18 -22.57 23.49
C ILE A 812 68.63 -23.35 22.25
N GLU A 813 69.80 -23.96 22.39
CA GLU A 813 70.56 -24.75 21.41
C GLU A 813 69.78 -25.94 20.83
N GLU A 814 70.00 -26.18 19.54
CA GLU A 814 69.60 -27.40 18.81
C GLU A 814 70.55 -28.55 19.16
N GLU A 815 70.02 -29.67 19.69
CA GLU A 815 70.74 -30.95 19.68
C GLU A 815 70.51 -31.68 18.34
N GLU A 816 71.58 -31.88 17.58
CA GLU A 816 71.63 -32.79 16.43
C GLU A 816 71.57 -34.28 16.87
N PRO A 817 71.00 -35.18 16.05
CA PRO A 817 70.95 -36.60 16.35
C PRO A 817 72.25 -37.32 15.97
N VAL A 818 72.78 -38.12 16.90
CA VAL A 818 73.84 -39.11 16.62
C VAL A 818 73.20 -40.42 16.14
N ASN A 819 73.80 -41.01 15.09
CA ASN A 819 73.47 -42.33 14.51
C ASN A 819 73.28 -43.46 15.51
#